data_AF-A0A267H6F1-F1
#
_entry.id   AF-A0A267H6F1-F1
#
_cell.length_a   1.000
_cell.length_b   1.000
_cell.length_c   1.000
_cell.angle_alpha   90.00
_cell.angle_beta   90.00
_cell.angle_gamma   90.00
#
_symmetry.space_group_name_H-M   'P 1'
#
loop_
_entity.id
_entity.type
_entity.pdbx_description
1 polymer ?
#
loop_
_entity_poly.entity_id
_entity_poly.type
_entity_poly.pdbx_seq_one_letter_code
_entity_poly.pdbx_strand_id
1 'polypeptide(L)'
;MSPISGTKSCRAFSLALICLHVALTSARLSTASEMSSAADEDSASDSVGRVVSELRVKHHYHSAKKCWQGNLSRLSLSQRTRCARQFLRNSNHWLRAWDHREDLASFRYETDISEKNRQMLKRAKAGLEKFSSRLTLFALKFKKFKMKLSRREARMMKLLQGKQVFKSNRNLLRYNQVQSRIMQDYNQAVGCYVPGKCLDSGEDNVENFFRTKKDYDQLRYLWKSWRDATGAKFRNAFVERAQLLNESVWPSGFRDYAYFDYFTAFEDPKFPDTVTSLYNQFKPLYEQLHAYLRHRLHQKYPGKFAANGLLPGHLGDDPWGSQYTKWHNEFVPFPAAESIDFDGILKDRERRGLLTVPQLPHVADEFYRSLGLPKMTETFWRKSVFLKPKDHKMNCHGTAFDMHSASRDDFRIKMCTRMDMSSFSTVHHEMGHIMYFMLYSHQPVIFRRGANGGFHEAIGDTITLSVLTPKHFKAIKFIKHTNDTSESLVNNLFTQALANVMFLPYALVADLWKWRYFGGQVPKEQLNQDWWQLRSRFGGIGPPVTRSEADTDALSKFHLAIDVSYIRYFVSFLLKFQFYKALCQEAGHLGSLATCDFYRSTAAGDKLRRTLRLGRSKPWPDALQQLTGRRDISADALMEYFQPLNNWLKDYNAKNGVPVGWTVPANPMQSASN
;
A
#
# COMPACT_ATOMS: atom_id res chain seq x y z
N MET A 1 23.75 -45.91 -38.46
CA MET A 1 24.97 -46.38 -39.13
C MET A 1 26.15 -46.14 -38.20
N SER A 2 26.64 -47.16 -37.50
CA SER A 2 27.99 -47.19 -36.91
C SER A 2 29.02 -47.35 -38.06
N PRO A 3 30.34 -47.04 -37.95
CA PRO A 3 31.27 -47.62 -36.96
C PRO A 3 32.46 -46.71 -36.51
N ILE A 4 33.01 -46.81 -35.29
CA ILE A 4 34.09 -47.67 -34.72
C ILE A 4 35.54 -47.10 -34.82
N SER A 5 36.12 -46.96 -33.62
CA SER A 5 37.52 -47.19 -33.16
C SER A 5 38.70 -46.34 -33.60
N GLY A 6 39.62 -46.15 -32.64
CA GLY A 6 41.02 -45.81 -32.92
C GLY A 6 41.87 -45.47 -31.69
N THR A 7 41.96 -46.39 -30.72
CA THR A 7 42.85 -46.32 -29.54
C THR A 7 44.34 -46.50 -29.87
N LYS A 8 45.23 -45.93 -29.03
CA LYS A 8 46.49 -46.55 -28.54
C LYS A 8 47.07 -45.66 -27.42
N SER A 9 47.17 -46.12 -26.17
CA SER A 9 48.23 -47.01 -25.62
C SER A 9 49.42 -46.17 -25.12
N CYS A 10 50.06 -46.37 -23.97
CA CYS A 10 50.00 -47.36 -22.87
C CYS A 10 50.76 -46.72 -21.69
N ARG A 11 50.31 -46.92 -20.44
CA ARG A 11 50.89 -47.82 -19.40
C ARG A 11 52.36 -47.51 -19.10
N ALA A 12 52.78 -47.35 -17.85
CA ALA A 12 52.78 -48.35 -16.77
C ALA A 12 53.61 -47.74 -15.62
N PHE A 13 53.58 -48.09 -14.33
CA PHE A 13 52.96 -49.12 -13.48
C PHE A 13 53.29 -48.65 -12.03
N SER A 14 52.34 -48.59 -11.09
CA SER A 14 52.06 -49.64 -10.08
C SER A 14 52.96 -49.54 -8.84
N LEU A 15 52.57 -49.84 -7.60
CA LEU A 15 51.37 -50.30 -6.88
C LEU A 15 51.76 -50.06 -5.38
N ALA A 16 50.90 -49.80 -4.40
CA ALA A 16 49.94 -50.71 -3.78
C ALA A 16 49.19 -49.91 -2.68
N LEU A 17 47.87 -49.85 -2.71
CA LEU A 17 46.96 -50.60 -1.81
C LEU A 17 47.24 -50.44 -0.31
N ILE A 18 46.36 -49.72 0.40
CA ILE A 18 45.53 -50.22 1.52
C ILE A 18 44.55 -49.09 1.94
N CYS A 19 43.31 -49.47 2.24
CA CYS A 19 42.21 -48.67 2.80
C CYS A 19 41.32 -47.84 1.84
N LEU A 20 40.57 -48.57 1.03
CA LEU A 20 39.12 -48.35 0.84
C LEU A 20 38.45 -48.14 2.23
N HIS A 21 37.43 -47.26 2.32
CA HIS A 21 36.44 -47.06 3.41
C HIS A 21 36.44 -45.80 4.32
N VAL A 22 36.98 -44.63 3.94
CA VAL A 22 36.69 -43.38 4.73
C VAL A 22 36.37 -42.10 3.92
N ALA A 23 36.51 -42.07 2.58
CA ALA A 23 36.47 -40.79 1.83
C ALA A 23 35.24 -40.55 0.93
N LEU A 24 34.04 -41.01 1.31
CA LEU A 24 32.78 -40.71 0.59
C LEU A 24 31.63 -40.21 1.49
N THR A 25 31.91 -39.81 2.72
CA THR A 25 30.91 -39.32 3.70
C THR A 25 31.04 -37.84 4.08
N SER A 26 31.86 -37.03 3.39
CA SER A 26 32.06 -35.61 3.74
C SER A 26 31.44 -34.58 2.79
N ALA A 27 30.78 -34.98 1.70
CA ALA A 27 30.23 -34.03 0.71
C ALA A 27 28.68 -34.02 0.59
N ARG A 28 27.95 -34.77 1.44
CA ARG A 28 26.47 -34.78 1.49
C ARG A 28 25.87 -34.31 2.82
N LEU A 29 26.67 -33.71 3.71
CA LEU A 29 26.26 -33.33 5.08
C LEU A 29 26.20 -31.82 5.37
N SER A 30 26.28 -30.94 4.37
CA SER A 30 26.15 -29.49 4.56
C SER A 30 24.78 -28.89 4.21
N THR A 31 23.81 -29.69 3.75
CA THR A 31 22.47 -29.21 3.35
C THR A 31 21.31 -29.77 4.18
N ALA A 32 21.60 -30.59 5.21
CA ALA A 32 20.58 -31.27 6.01
C ALA A 32 20.48 -30.81 7.49
N SER A 33 21.40 -29.97 8.00
CA SER A 33 21.37 -29.52 9.41
C SER A 33 20.48 -28.29 9.69
N GLU A 34 19.90 -27.67 8.67
CA GLU A 34 18.90 -26.59 8.84
C GLU A 34 17.45 -27.08 8.82
N MET A 35 17.21 -28.40 8.67
CA MET A 35 15.87 -28.96 8.39
C MET A 35 15.15 -29.65 9.57
N SER A 36 15.67 -29.72 10.80
CA SER A 36 15.05 -30.54 11.86
C SER A 36 14.64 -29.88 13.19
N SER A 37 14.67 -28.54 13.34
CA SER A 37 14.31 -27.89 14.62
C SER A 37 12.97 -27.16 14.65
N ALA A 38 12.06 -27.42 13.70
CA ALA A 38 10.80 -26.68 13.55
C ALA A 38 9.52 -27.52 13.71
N ALA A 39 9.61 -28.72 14.27
CA ALA A 39 8.46 -29.55 14.62
C ALA A 39 8.47 -29.81 16.13
N ASP A 40 7.28 -29.80 16.73
CA ASP A 40 6.94 -30.13 18.12
C ASP A 40 7.21 -29.11 19.21
N GLU A 41 6.34 -28.09 19.32
CA GLU A 41 6.12 -27.41 20.61
C GLU A 41 4.66 -26.91 20.76
N ASP A 42 3.77 -27.81 21.13
CA ASP A 42 2.35 -27.58 21.38
C ASP A 42 2.06 -27.64 22.90
N SER A 43 1.92 -26.48 23.56
CA SER A 43 1.08 -26.28 24.76
C SER A 43 1.03 -24.81 25.18
N ALA A 44 -0.17 -24.31 25.48
CA ALA A 44 -0.44 -22.87 25.63
C ALA A 44 -0.04 -22.28 27.01
N SER A 45 0.29 -23.09 28.02
CA SER A 45 0.74 -22.63 29.35
C SER A 45 2.26 -22.53 29.52
N ASP A 46 3.05 -23.21 28.68
CA ASP A 46 4.51 -23.34 28.83
C ASP A 46 5.32 -22.22 28.13
N SER A 47 4.66 -21.47 27.26
CA SER A 47 5.34 -20.50 26.38
C SER A 47 5.75 -19.16 27.02
N VAL A 48 5.29 -18.85 28.24
CA VAL A 48 5.87 -17.75 29.05
C VAL A 48 7.19 -18.22 29.66
N GLY A 49 7.22 -19.48 30.13
CA GLY A 49 8.44 -20.14 30.61
C GLY A 49 9.50 -20.22 29.52
N ARG A 50 9.11 -20.49 28.27
CA ARG A 50 10.02 -20.57 27.11
C ARG A 50 10.58 -19.24 26.63
N VAL A 51 9.79 -18.18 26.56
CA VAL A 51 10.33 -16.83 26.29
C VAL A 51 11.23 -16.39 27.44
N VAL A 52 10.87 -16.71 28.69
CA VAL A 52 11.71 -16.45 29.86
C VAL A 52 12.95 -17.35 29.92
N SER A 53 12.94 -18.55 29.33
CA SER A 53 14.10 -19.45 29.26
C SER A 53 15.03 -19.07 28.11
N GLU A 54 14.51 -18.71 26.94
CA GLU A 54 15.29 -18.08 25.86
C GLU A 54 15.92 -16.76 26.32
N LEU A 55 15.23 -16.01 27.20
CA LEU A 55 15.77 -14.85 27.92
C LEU A 55 16.89 -15.20 28.91
N ARG A 56 16.91 -16.42 29.46
CA ARG A 56 17.95 -16.89 30.41
C ARG A 56 19.23 -17.34 29.70
N VAL A 57 19.14 -17.85 28.47
CA VAL A 57 20.25 -18.55 27.81
C VAL A 57 21.31 -17.59 27.20
N LYS A 58 21.04 -16.29 27.04
CA LYS A 58 21.96 -15.38 26.30
C LYS A 58 22.53 -14.15 27.01
N HIS A 59 22.29 -13.88 28.29
CA HIS A 59 22.98 -12.77 28.97
C HIS A 59 23.29 -13.05 30.45
N HIS A 60 24.55 -12.79 30.82
CA HIS A 60 25.01 -12.73 32.21
C HIS A 60 24.14 -11.79 33.07
N TYR A 61 24.15 -12.07 34.38
CA TYR A 61 23.74 -11.27 35.54
C TYR A 61 22.31 -11.41 36.09
N HIS A 62 22.25 -11.75 37.39
CA HIS A 62 21.12 -11.71 38.32
C HIS A 62 20.20 -10.47 38.24
N SER A 63 20.64 -9.37 37.62
CA SER A 63 19.88 -8.13 37.43
C SER A 63 18.74 -8.26 36.40
N ALA A 64 18.91 -9.09 35.37
CA ALA A 64 17.87 -9.32 34.35
C ALA A 64 16.68 -10.09 34.94
N LYS A 65 16.93 -11.09 35.80
CA LYS A 65 15.89 -11.90 36.45
C LYS A 65 14.86 -11.02 37.20
N LYS A 66 15.30 -9.96 37.89
CA LYS A 66 14.42 -9.03 38.64
C LYS A 66 13.50 -8.20 37.74
N CYS A 67 13.91 -7.86 36.52
CA CYS A 67 13.08 -7.09 35.59
C CYS A 67 11.93 -7.91 34.97
N TRP A 68 12.13 -9.22 34.80
CA TRP A 68 11.19 -10.10 34.11
C TRP A 68 10.36 -10.98 35.06
N GLN A 69 10.87 -11.24 36.28
CA GLN A 69 10.17 -12.00 37.33
C GLN A 69 9.66 -11.12 38.49
N GLY A 70 10.14 -9.89 38.63
CA GLY A 70 9.80 -9.00 39.75
C GLY A 70 8.54 -8.16 39.51
N ASN A 71 7.78 -7.89 40.58
CA ASN A 71 6.73 -6.88 40.56
C ASN A 71 7.36 -5.50 40.37
N LEU A 72 7.16 -4.86 39.20
CA LEU A 72 7.72 -3.53 38.86
C LEU A 72 7.39 -2.46 39.91
N SER A 73 6.34 -2.65 40.72
CA SER A 73 5.99 -1.75 41.83
C SER A 73 7.07 -1.70 42.92
N ARG A 74 7.76 -2.80 43.19
CA ARG A 74 8.81 -2.92 44.22
C ARG A 74 10.18 -2.38 43.78
N LEU A 75 10.31 -1.96 42.51
CA LEU A 75 11.55 -1.44 41.97
C LEU A 75 11.67 0.07 42.16
N SER A 76 12.88 0.56 42.40
CA SER A 76 13.16 2.00 42.41
C SER A 76 13.00 2.63 41.01
N LEU A 77 12.92 3.96 40.93
CA LEU A 77 12.86 4.68 39.64
C LEU A 77 14.03 4.32 38.71
N SER A 78 15.25 4.22 39.26
CA SER A 78 16.45 3.88 38.49
C SER A 78 16.43 2.42 38.01
N GLN A 79 15.97 1.50 38.85
CA GLN A 79 15.79 0.09 38.49
C GLN A 79 14.74 -0.07 37.38
N ARG A 80 13.56 0.57 37.51
CA ARG A 80 12.52 0.56 36.47
C ARG A 80 13.01 1.12 35.15
N THR A 81 13.75 2.24 35.19
CA THR A 81 14.34 2.86 33.99
C THR A 81 15.33 1.91 33.32
N ARG A 82 16.21 1.23 34.07
CA ARG A 82 17.12 0.20 33.52
C ARG A 82 16.36 -0.96 32.90
N CYS A 83 15.32 -1.47 33.57
CA CYS A 83 14.48 -2.56 33.04
C CYS A 83 13.79 -2.15 31.73
N ALA A 84 13.23 -0.95 31.66
CA ALA A 84 12.59 -0.45 30.44
C ALA A 84 13.58 -0.32 29.28
N ARG A 85 14.79 0.21 29.52
CA ARG A 85 15.84 0.29 28.48
C ARG A 85 16.27 -1.08 27.99
N GLN A 86 16.45 -2.05 28.88
CA GLN A 86 16.78 -3.41 28.50
C GLN A 86 15.65 -4.05 27.69
N PHE A 87 14.39 -3.88 28.12
CA PHE A 87 13.21 -4.33 27.39
C PHE A 87 13.18 -3.76 25.96
N LEU A 88 13.42 -2.45 25.80
CA LEU A 88 13.43 -1.80 24.49
C LEU A 88 14.54 -2.33 23.56
N ARG A 89 15.78 -2.49 24.08
CA ARG A 89 16.89 -3.06 23.31
C ARG A 89 16.59 -4.48 22.84
N ASN A 90 16.09 -5.30 23.75
CA ASN A 90 15.77 -6.69 23.45
C ASN A 90 14.60 -6.79 22.47
N SER A 91 13.54 -6.02 22.68
CA SER A 91 12.38 -5.97 21.78
C SER A 91 12.80 -5.61 20.36
N ASN A 92 13.72 -4.66 20.21
CA ASN A 92 14.27 -4.31 18.91
C ASN A 92 15.03 -5.47 18.23
N HIS A 93 15.82 -6.24 18.99
CA HIS A 93 16.54 -7.38 18.45
C HIS A 93 15.58 -8.51 18.03
N TRP A 94 14.62 -8.85 18.88
CA TRP A 94 13.68 -9.93 18.60
C TRP A 94 12.70 -9.61 17.49
N LEU A 95 12.14 -8.39 17.48
CA LEU A 95 11.23 -7.99 16.40
C LEU A 95 11.92 -8.07 15.05
N ARG A 96 13.17 -7.62 14.94
CA ARG A 96 13.95 -7.76 13.70
C ARG A 96 14.07 -9.22 13.25
N ALA A 97 14.31 -10.15 14.16
CA ALA A 97 14.42 -11.56 13.82
C ALA A 97 13.08 -12.16 13.36
N TRP A 98 11.97 -11.76 14.00
CA TRP A 98 10.63 -12.16 13.61
C TRP A 98 10.20 -11.55 12.28
N ASP A 99 10.41 -10.25 12.08
CA ASP A 99 10.14 -9.53 10.84
C ASP A 99 10.92 -10.17 9.70
N HIS A 100 12.24 -10.39 9.86
CA HIS A 100 13.06 -11.09 8.87
C HIS A 100 12.51 -12.47 8.45
N ARG A 101 12.03 -13.27 9.42
CA ARG A 101 11.45 -14.59 9.15
C ARG A 101 10.14 -14.47 8.37
N GLU A 102 9.30 -13.51 8.73
CA GLU A 102 8.02 -13.28 8.07
C GLU A 102 8.22 -12.73 6.65
N ASP A 103 9.07 -11.72 6.47
CA ASP A 103 9.38 -11.13 5.17
C ASP A 103 9.99 -12.16 4.21
N LEU A 104 10.87 -13.05 4.69
CA LEU A 104 11.41 -14.14 3.89
C LEU A 104 10.33 -15.13 3.45
N ALA A 105 9.41 -15.50 4.36
CA ALA A 105 8.31 -16.41 4.03
C ALA A 105 7.31 -15.74 3.08
N SER A 106 7.07 -14.44 3.27
CA SER A 106 6.19 -13.61 2.44
C SER A 106 6.74 -13.52 1.04
N PHE A 107 8.00 -13.09 0.89
CA PHE A 107 8.68 -13.03 -0.39
C PHE A 107 8.65 -14.37 -1.12
N ARG A 108 8.97 -15.48 -0.43
CA ARG A 108 8.93 -16.82 -1.04
C ARG A 108 7.56 -17.21 -1.57
N TYR A 109 6.50 -16.99 -0.78
CA TYR A 109 5.14 -17.29 -1.22
C TYR A 109 4.71 -16.41 -2.39
N GLU A 110 5.04 -15.13 -2.32
CA GLU A 110 4.66 -14.17 -3.34
C GLU A 110 5.39 -14.41 -4.66
N THR A 111 6.65 -14.87 -4.63
CA THR A 111 7.42 -15.25 -5.83
C THR A 111 7.10 -16.66 -6.32
N ASP A 112 6.72 -17.57 -5.43
CA ASP A 112 6.37 -18.97 -5.73
C ASP A 112 5.12 -19.40 -4.94
N ILE A 113 3.97 -19.28 -5.60
CA ILE A 113 2.66 -19.59 -5.02
C ILE A 113 2.46 -21.10 -5.01
N SER A 114 2.79 -21.71 -3.87
CA SER A 114 2.57 -23.12 -3.57
C SER A 114 1.93 -23.30 -2.19
N GLU A 115 1.28 -24.45 -1.97
CA GLU A 115 0.68 -24.76 -0.65
C GLU A 115 1.75 -24.84 0.45
N LYS A 116 2.94 -25.37 0.12
CA LYS A 116 4.09 -25.38 1.03
C LYS A 116 4.47 -23.97 1.48
N ASN A 117 4.68 -23.05 0.53
CA ASN A 117 5.07 -21.67 0.85
C ASN A 117 3.94 -20.91 1.57
N ARG A 118 2.68 -21.19 1.22
CA ARG A 118 1.51 -20.64 1.93
C ARG A 118 1.50 -21.04 3.40
N GLN A 119 1.74 -22.32 3.71
CA GLN A 119 1.78 -22.80 5.09
C GLN A 119 2.96 -22.19 5.86
N MET A 120 4.13 -22.04 5.22
CA MET A 120 5.28 -21.37 5.83
C MET A 120 4.95 -19.92 6.19
N LEU A 121 4.35 -19.16 5.25
CA LEU A 121 3.93 -17.78 5.49
C LEU A 121 2.89 -17.70 6.62
N LYS A 122 1.87 -18.57 6.61
CA LYS A 122 0.84 -18.61 7.65
C LYS A 122 1.44 -18.85 9.04
N ARG A 123 2.38 -19.79 9.17
CA ARG A 123 3.08 -20.08 10.44
C ARG A 123 3.93 -18.88 10.89
N ALA A 124 4.67 -18.26 9.97
CA ALA A 124 5.51 -17.09 10.28
C ALA A 124 4.66 -15.90 10.77
N LYS A 125 3.58 -15.56 10.06
CA LYS A 125 2.64 -14.49 10.44
C LYS A 125 2.00 -14.74 11.80
N ALA A 126 1.45 -15.93 12.03
CA ALA A 126 0.82 -16.29 13.31
C ALA A 126 1.82 -16.22 14.47
N GLY A 127 3.07 -16.65 14.25
CA GLY A 127 4.15 -16.55 15.24
C GLY A 127 4.50 -15.11 15.59
N LEU A 128 4.70 -14.25 14.58
CA LEU A 128 4.99 -12.82 14.78
C LEU A 128 3.82 -12.11 15.48
N GLU A 129 2.58 -12.37 15.09
CA GLU A 129 1.38 -11.77 15.71
C GLU A 129 1.28 -12.12 17.20
N LYS A 130 1.44 -13.42 17.53
CA LYS A 130 1.43 -13.91 18.91
C LYS A 130 2.59 -13.31 19.72
N PHE A 131 3.77 -13.22 19.14
CA PHE A 131 4.94 -12.61 19.78
C PHE A 131 4.75 -11.10 20.01
N SER A 132 4.31 -10.36 19.00
CA SER A 132 4.04 -8.92 19.08
C SER A 132 2.99 -8.61 20.13
N SER A 133 1.92 -9.40 20.21
CA SER A 133 0.87 -9.27 21.25
C SER A 133 1.45 -9.38 22.66
N ARG A 134 2.34 -10.35 22.90
CA ARG A 134 3.04 -10.53 24.18
C ARG A 134 3.96 -9.36 24.51
N LEU A 135 4.70 -8.87 23.53
CA LEU A 135 5.55 -7.69 23.70
C LEU A 135 4.72 -6.48 24.11
N THR A 136 3.56 -6.26 23.47
CA THR A 136 2.67 -5.16 23.83
C THR A 136 2.12 -5.31 25.25
N LEU A 137 1.62 -6.50 25.63
CA LEU A 137 1.17 -6.77 27.00
C LEU A 137 2.27 -6.52 28.03
N PHE A 138 3.51 -6.89 27.72
CA PHE A 138 4.64 -6.62 28.60
C PHE A 138 4.97 -5.12 28.66
N ALA A 139 4.97 -4.43 27.52
CA ALA A 139 5.20 -2.99 27.44
C ALA A 139 4.15 -2.21 28.27
N LEU A 140 2.89 -2.66 28.28
CA LEU A 140 1.80 -2.06 29.06
C LEU A 140 2.05 -2.11 30.57
N LYS A 141 2.82 -3.09 31.08
CA LYS A 141 3.21 -3.13 32.50
C LYS A 141 3.99 -1.89 32.94
N PHE A 142 4.74 -1.26 32.03
CA PHE A 142 5.48 -0.03 32.32
C PHE A 142 4.60 1.23 32.34
N LYS A 143 3.38 1.20 31.75
CA LYS A 143 2.52 2.37 31.54
C LYS A 143 2.18 3.13 32.83
N LYS A 144 2.05 2.41 33.95
CA LYS A 144 1.68 2.97 35.26
C LYS A 144 2.86 3.51 36.07
N PHE A 145 4.09 3.38 35.58
CA PHE A 145 5.29 3.73 36.35
C PHE A 145 6.06 4.90 35.73
N LYS A 146 6.51 5.82 36.59
CA LYS A 146 7.48 6.85 36.19
C LYS A 146 8.82 6.21 35.81
N MET A 147 9.44 6.71 34.73
CA MET A 147 10.73 6.26 34.20
C MET A 147 11.49 7.47 33.61
N LYS A 148 12.83 7.46 33.68
CA LYS A 148 13.69 8.50 33.05
C LYS A 148 14.15 8.04 31.67
N LEU A 149 13.24 7.98 30.70
CA LEU A 149 13.52 7.62 29.31
C LEU A 149 13.88 8.86 28.47
N SER A 150 14.79 8.72 27.51
CA SER A 150 15.00 9.74 26.46
C SER A 150 13.74 9.87 25.59
N ARG A 151 13.60 10.97 24.83
CA ARG A 151 12.46 11.15 23.89
C ARG A 151 12.33 9.98 22.91
N ARG A 152 13.46 9.46 22.43
CA ARG A 152 13.52 8.33 21.51
C ARG A 152 13.06 7.03 22.17
N GLU A 153 13.54 6.75 23.39
CA GLU A 153 13.12 5.57 24.17
C GLU A 153 11.64 5.64 24.54
N ALA A 154 11.14 6.81 24.93
CA ALA A 154 9.73 7.03 25.23
C ALA A 154 8.84 6.79 24.00
N ARG A 155 9.26 7.23 22.80
CA ARG A 155 8.54 6.94 21.56
C ARG A 155 8.52 5.45 21.25
N MET A 156 9.65 4.73 21.38
CA MET A 156 9.67 3.27 21.20
C MET A 156 8.70 2.58 22.16
N MET A 157 8.70 2.98 23.43
CA MET A 157 7.77 2.44 24.44
C MET A 157 6.31 2.71 24.05
N LYS A 158 5.98 3.94 23.63
CA LYS A 158 4.63 4.31 23.18
C LYS A 158 4.18 3.46 21.98
N LEU A 159 5.06 3.24 21.00
CA LEU A 159 4.76 2.41 19.82
C LEU A 159 4.54 0.93 20.17
N LEU A 160 5.27 0.40 21.15
CA LEU A 160 5.05 -0.97 21.63
C LEU A 160 3.74 -1.10 22.43
N GLN A 161 3.39 -0.08 23.21
CA GLN A 161 2.16 -0.03 24.01
C GLN A 161 0.90 0.24 23.17
N GLY A 162 1.04 0.90 22.01
CA GLY A 162 -0.06 1.32 21.15
C GLY A 162 -0.39 0.34 20.03
N LYS A 163 -0.35 -0.98 20.27
CA LYS A 163 -0.73 -2.00 19.28
C LYS A 163 -2.04 -2.69 19.67
N GLN A 164 -2.67 -3.34 18.69
CA GLN A 164 -3.82 -4.22 18.88
C GLN A 164 -3.44 -5.48 19.67
N VAL A 165 -4.28 -5.90 20.62
CA VAL A 165 -4.06 -7.12 21.42
C VAL A 165 -5.39 -7.80 21.78
N PHE A 166 -5.59 -9.02 21.28
CA PHE A 166 -6.70 -9.86 21.73
C PHE A 166 -6.47 -10.39 23.15
N LYS A 167 -7.46 -10.18 24.04
CA LYS A 167 -7.41 -10.63 25.45
C LYS A 167 -7.34 -12.15 25.60
N SER A 168 -7.94 -12.88 24.68
CA SER A 168 -7.99 -14.35 24.71
C SER A 168 -7.57 -14.93 23.36
N ASN A 169 -6.96 -16.11 23.39
CA ASN A 169 -6.65 -16.87 22.18
C ASN A 169 -7.93 -17.25 21.41
N ARG A 170 -9.05 -17.42 22.12
CA ARG A 170 -10.37 -17.69 21.52
C ARG A 170 -10.82 -16.55 20.61
N ASN A 171 -10.73 -15.30 21.06
CA ASN A 171 -11.16 -14.14 20.26
C ASN A 171 -10.26 -13.95 19.04
N LEU A 172 -8.94 -14.15 19.20
CA LEU A 172 -8.00 -14.12 18.07
C LEU A 172 -8.31 -15.21 17.03
N LEU A 173 -8.52 -16.45 17.47
CA LEU A 173 -8.89 -17.55 16.57
C LEU A 173 -10.21 -17.28 15.86
N ARG A 174 -11.20 -16.75 16.58
CA ARG A 174 -12.50 -16.39 15.99
C ARG A 174 -12.36 -15.27 14.96
N TYR A 175 -11.61 -14.22 15.27
CA TYR A 175 -11.30 -13.14 14.34
C TYR A 175 -10.65 -13.68 13.05
N ASN A 176 -9.63 -14.54 13.18
CA ASN A 176 -8.95 -15.15 12.04
C ASN A 176 -9.87 -16.05 11.20
N GLN A 177 -10.79 -16.79 11.83
CA GLN A 177 -11.79 -17.61 11.14
C GLN A 177 -12.77 -16.73 10.34
N VAL A 178 -13.30 -15.66 10.95
CA VAL A 178 -14.22 -14.73 10.28
C VAL A 178 -13.54 -14.05 9.10
N GLN A 179 -12.31 -13.54 9.28
CA GLN A 179 -11.51 -12.94 8.21
C GLN A 179 -11.24 -13.92 7.05
N SER A 180 -10.83 -15.16 7.37
CA SER A 180 -10.54 -16.18 6.35
C SER A 180 -11.77 -16.55 5.53
N ARG A 181 -12.94 -16.64 6.18
CA ARG A 181 -14.21 -16.95 5.51
C ARG A 181 -14.61 -15.85 4.54
N ILE A 182 -14.60 -14.59 4.98
CA ILE A 182 -14.90 -13.44 4.10
C ILE A 182 -13.97 -13.46 2.88
N MET A 183 -12.67 -13.66 3.09
CA MET A 183 -11.69 -13.70 2.00
C MET A 183 -11.96 -14.85 1.01
N GLN A 184 -12.26 -16.05 1.50
CA GLN A 184 -12.59 -17.19 0.65
C GLN A 184 -13.84 -16.95 -0.18
N ASP A 185 -14.94 -16.57 0.48
CA ASP A 185 -16.24 -16.35 -0.16
C ASP A 185 -16.17 -15.19 -1.18
N TYR A 186 -15.42 -14.13 -0.87
CA TYR A 186 -15.20 -13.01 -1.77
C TYR A 186 -14.44 -13.44 -3.03
N ASN A 187 -13.37 -14.22 -2.88
CA ASN A 187 -12.58 -14.70 -4.02
C ASN A 187 -13.34 -15.68 -4.91
N GLN A 188 -14.35 -16.36 -4.37
CA GLN A 188 -15.22 -17.29 -5.11
C GLN A 188 -16.46 -16.61 -5.69
N ALA A 189 -16.69 -15.33 -5.39
CA ALA A 189 -17.87 -14.61 -5.87
C ALA A 189 -17.84 -14.46 -7.40
N VAL A 190 -19.03 -14.60 -8.00
CA VAL A 190 -19.26 -14.53 -9.43
C VAL A 190 -20.20 -13.36 -9.73
N GLY A 191 -19.82 -12.51 -10.68
CA GLY A 191 -20.65 -11.42 -11.18
C GLY A 191 -21.24 -11.74 -12.56
N CYS A 192 -22.52 -11.49 -12.74
CA CYS A 192 -23.22 -11.68 -14.01
C CYS A 192 -23.51 -10.33 -14.66
N TYR A 193 -23.33 -10.20 -15.98
CA TYR A 193 -23.52 -8.94 -16.71
C TYR A 193 -24.82 -8.91 -17.54
N VAL A 194 -25.48 -10.06 -17.70
CA VAL A 194 -26.89 -10.22 -18.09
C VAL A 194 -27.43 -11.51 -17.44
N PRO A 195 -28.75 -11.76 -17.42
CA PRO A 195 -29.29 -13.03 -16.91
C PRO A 195 -28.61 -14.25 -17.55
N GLY A 196 -28.11 -15.15 -16.71
CA GLY A 196 -27.47 -16.39 -17.12
C GLY A 196 -26.07 -16.27 -17.73
N LYS A 197 -25.53 -15.06 -17.96
CA LYS A 197 -24.15 -14.88 -18.43
C LYS A 197 -23.29 -14.22 -17.37
N CYS A 198 -22.34 -15.00 -16.86
CA CYS A 198 -21.47 -14.59 -15.77
C CYS A 198 -20.01 -14.62 -16.16
N LEU A 199 -19.22 -13.82 -15.43
CA LEU A 199 -17.78 -13.82 -15.51
C LEU A 199 -17.22 -14.98 -14.67
N ASP A 200 -15.97 -15.32 -14.90
CA ASP A 200 -15.23 -16.18 -13.98
C ASP A 200 -15.14 -15.53 -12.59
N SER A 201 -15.02 -16.35 -11.55
CA SER A 201 -14.97 -15.87 -10.16
C SER A 201 -13.81 -14.92 -9.92
N GLY A 202 -14.02 -13.93 -9.05
CA GLY A 202 -12.97 -13.03 -8.57
C GLY A 202 -13.07 -11.60 -9.07
N GLU A 203 -12.53 -10.69 -8.26
CA GLU A 203 -12.59 -9.24 -8.45
C GLU A 203 -11.98 -8.77 -9.77
N ASP A 204 -10.83 -9.36 -10.16
CA ASP A 204 -10.07 -8.94 -11.34
C ASP A 204 -10.88 -9.06 -12.64
N ASN A 205 -11.71 -10.11 -12.76
CA ASN A 205 -12.57 -10.32 -13.93
C ASN A 205 -13.64 -9.23 -14.02
N VAL A 206 -14.22 -8.87 -12.87
CA VAL A 206 -15.22 -7.81 -12.76
C VAL A 206 -14.57 -6.46 -13.10
N GLU A 207 -13.44 -6.11 -12.48
CA GLU A 207 -12.72 -4.87 -12.80
C GLU A 207 -12.36 -4.78 -14.28
N ASN A 208 -11.84 -5.86 -14.88
CA ASN A 208 -11.50 -5.88 -16.31
C ASN A 208 -12.72 -5.64 -17.20
N PHE A 209 -13.88 -6.20 -16.85
CA PHE A 209 -15.12 -5.93 -17.57
C PHE A 209 -15.51 -4.44 -17.48
N PHE A 210 -15.45 -3.84 -16.29
CA PHE A 210 -15.75 -2.40 -16.13
C PHE A 210 -14.77 -1.49 -16.86
N ARG A 211 -13.47 -1.83 -16.91
CA ARG A 211 -12.45 -1.05 -17.63
C ARG A 211 -12.62 -1.10 -19.15
N THR A 212 -13.11 -2.21 -19.69
CA THR A 212 -13.16 -2.44 -21.14
C THR A 212 -14.54 -2.22 -21.77
N LYS A 213 -15.62 -2.42 -21.00
CA LYS A 213 -16.98 -2.31 -21.50
C LYS A 213 -17.59 -0.94 -21.22
N LYS A 214 -18.49 -0.54 -22.12
CA LYS A 214 -19.17 0.76 -22.13
C LYS A 214 -20.67 0.62 -22.35
N ASP A 215 -21.21 -0.59 -22.28
CA ASP A 215 -22.65 -0.82 -22.38
C ASP A 215 -23.31 -0.49 -21.03
N TYR A 216 -24.25 0.45 -21.02
CA TYR A 216 -24.85 0.97 -19.79
C TYR A 216 -25.55 -0.13 -18.99
N ASP A 217 -26.38 -0.92 -19.66
CA ASP A 217 -27.27 -1.88 -19.01
C ASP A 217 -26.49 -3.12 -18.54
N GLN A 218 -25.47 -3.56 -19.29
CA GLN A 218 -24.54 -4.61 -18.86
C GLN A 218 -23.72 -4.20 -17.64
N LEU A 219 -23.17 -2.97 -17.64
CA LEU A 219 -22.42 -2.45 -16.50
C LEU A 219 -23.33 -2.31 -15.27
N ARG A 220 -24.56 -1.84 -15.45
CA ARG A 220 -25.57 -1.71 -14.38
C ARG A 220 -25.94 -3.07 -13.79
N TYR A 221 -26.16 -4.07 -14.64
CA TYR A 221 -26.52 -5.41 -14.22
C TYR A 221 -25.35 -6.07 -13.46
N LEU A 222 -24.12 -5.98 -13.99
CA LEU A 222 -22.92 -6.47 -13.32
C LEU A 222 -22.66 -5.78 -11.98
N TRP A 223 -22.87 -4.47 -11.92
CA TRP A 223 -22.71 -3.69 -10.70
C TRP A 223 -23.59 -4.22 -9.56
N LYS A 224 -24.85 -4.56 -9.88
CA LYS A 224 -25.81 -5.10 -8.91
C LYS A 224 -25.49 -6.55 -8.57
N SER A 225 -25.30 -7.39 -9.58
CA SER A 225 -24.99 -8.81 -9.41
C SER A 225 -23.75 -9.03 -8.54
N TRP A 226 -22.70 -8.22 -8.73
CA TRP A 226 -21.50 -8.28 -7.89
C TRP A 226 -21.80 -7.99 -6.41
N ARG A 227 -22.62 -6.97 -6.12
CA ARG A 227 -22.99 -6.59 -4.75
C ARG A 227 -23.86 -7.63 -4.07
N ASP A 228 -24.80 -8.23 -4.81
CA ASP A 228 -25.63 -9.33 -4.32
C ASP A 228 -24.77 -10.57 -4.00
N ALA A 229 -23.76 -10.84 -4.83
CA ALA A 229 -22.85 -11.96 -4.65
C ALA A 229 -21.86 -11.76 -3.49
N THR A 230 -21.63 -10.52 -3.05
CA THR A 230 -20.62 -10.13 -2.05
C THR A 230 -21.22 -9.41 -0.83
N GLY A 231 -21.37 -8.09 -0.88
CA GLY A 231 -21.54 -7.22 0.27
C GLY A 231 -22.64 -7.65 1.25
N ALA A 232 -23.83 -8.02 0.75
CA ALA A 232 -24.93 -8.48 1.58
C ALA A 232 -24.59 -9.75 2.40
N LYS A 233 -23.84 -10.70 1.81
CA LYS A 233 -23.44 -11.95 2.48
C LYS A 233 -22.47 -11.72 3.63
N PHE A 234 -21.69 -10.62 3.58
CA PHE A 234 -20.65 -10.34 4.56
C PHE A 234 -21.11 -9.50 5.75
N ARG A 235 -22.37 -9.01 5.74
CA ARG A 235 -22.89 -8.11 6.79
C ARG A 235 -22.71 -8.66 8.21
N ASN A 236 -23.17 -9.89 8.47
CA ASN A 236 -23.08 -10.49 9.80
C ASN A 236 -21.63 -10.75 10.24
N ALA A 237 -20.80 -11.24 9.32
CA ALA A 237 -19.38 -11.48 9.57
C ALA A 237 -18.63 -10.17 9.86
N PHE A 238 -18.98 -9.09 9.16
CA PHE A 238 -18.45 -7.75 9.40
C PHE A 238 -18.82 -7.22 10.79
N VAL A 239 -20.09 -7.35 11.20
CA VAL A 239 -20.57 -6.92 12.52
C VAL A 239 -19.84 -7.69 13.63
N GLU A 240 -19.73 -9.01 13.52
CA GLU A 240 -19.00 -9.83 14.50
C GLU A 240 -17.52 -9.43 14.56
N ARG A 241 -16.88 -9.24 13.40
CA ARG A 241 -15.48 -8.81 13.34
C ARG A 241 -15.29 -7.44 14.01
N ALA A 242 -16.18 -6.49 13.76
CA ALA A 242 -16.11 -5.16 14.35
C ALA A 242 -16.11 -5.21 15.89
N GLN A 243 -16.93 -6.08 16.47
CA GLN A 243 -16.96 -6.31 17.92
C GLN A 243 -15.61 -6.85 18.43
N LEU A 244 -15.08 -7.88 17.77
CA LEU A 244 -13.78 -8.48 18.12
C LEU A 244 -12.63 -7.46 18.02
N LEU A 245 -12.65 -6.60 16.99
CA LEU A 245 -11.69 -5.52 16.82
C LEU A 245 -11.79 -4.46 17.92
N ASN A 246 -12.99 -4.02 18.28
CA ASN A 246 -13.21 -3.08 19.38
C ASN A 246 -12.68 -3.64 20.73
N GLU A 247 -12.98 -4.90 21.04
CA GLU A 247 -12.47 -5.53 22.27
C GLU A 247 -10.95 -5.63 22.32
N SER A 248 -10.31 -5.78 21.16
CA SER A 248 -8.87 -6.00 21.02
C SER A 248 -8.01 -4.76 21.29
N VAL A 249 -8.61 -3.57 21.38
CA VAL A 249 -7.84 -2.32 21.58
C VAL A 249 -7.96 -1.75 22.99
N TRP A 250 -8.94 -2.23 23.77
CA TRP A 250 -9.15 -1.82 25.16
C TRP A 250 -7.92 -2.07 26.07
N PRO A 251 -7.17 -3.19 25.97
CA PRO A 251 -5.98 -3.40 26.80
C PRO A 251 -4.92 -2.29 26.62
N SER A 252 -4.80 -1.76 25.41
CA SER A 252 -3.88 -0.68 25.07
C SER A 252 -4.40 0.70 25.51
N GLY A 253 -5.66 0.78 25.93
CA GLY A 253 -6.31 1.96 26.49
C GLY A 253 -7.00 2.84 25.46
N PHE A 254 -7.37 2.29 24.30
CA PHE A 254 -8.21 2.97 23.31
C PHE A 254 -9.69 2.69 23.61
N ARG A 255 -10.55 3.69 23.34
CA ARG A 255 -12.00 3.57 23.56
C ARG A 255 -12.69 2.62 22.57
N ASP A 256 -12.26 2.67 21.32
CA ASP A 256 -12.82 1.91 20.20
C ASP A 256 -11.73 1.73 19.13
N TYR A 257 -11.99 0.83 18.19
CA TYR A 257 -11.08 0.48 17.12
C TYR A 257 -10.91 1.62 16.10
N ALA A 258 -11.94 2.44 15.87
CA ALA A 258 -11.82 3.61 15.00
C ALA A 258 -10.73 4.56 15.51
N TYR A 259 -10.81 4.97 16.78
CA TYR A 259 -9.83 5.82 17.44
C TYR A 259 -8.45 5.18 17.44
N PHE A 260 -8.35 3.88 17.70
CA PHE A 260 -7.09 3.14 17.59
C PHE A 260 -6.48 3.25 16.18
N ASP A 261 -7.26 2.95 15.14
CA ASP A 261 -6.81 2.90 13.75
C ASP A 261 -6.23 4.25 13.31
N TYR A 262 -7.04 5.31 13.34
CA TYR A 262 -6.57 6.61 12.85
C TYR A 262 -5.51 7.25 13.76
N PHE A 263 -5.62 7.12 15.09
CA PHE A 263 -4.67 7.77 16.00
C PHE A 263 -3.30 7.11 15.95
N THR A 264 -3.24 5.77 15.85
CA THR A 264 -1.94 5.09 15.79
C THR A 264 -1.25 5.27 14.43
N ALA A 265 -2.02 5.51 13.37
CA ALA A 265 -1.50 5.85 12.05
C ALA A 265 -1.02 7.31 11.96
N PHE A 266 -1.81 8.27 12.46
CA PHE A 266 -1.61 9.71 12.20
C PHE A 266 -1.36 10.56 13.44
N GLU A 267 -1.32 10.01 14.65
CA GLU A 267 -1.08 10.75 15.91
C GLU A 267 -1.99 12.00 16.07
N ASP A 268 -3.17 11.99 15.46
CA ASP A 268 -4.16 13.07 15.46
C ASP A 268 -5.49 12.55 16.07
N PRO A 269 -5.94 13.09 17.21
CA PRO A 269 -7.18 12.63 17.85
C PRO A 269 -8.46 13.04 17.10
N LYS A 270 -8.39 14.04 16.20
CA LYS A 270 -9.51 14.56 15.40
C LYS A 270 -9.32 14.27 13.91
N PHE A 271 -8.57 13.23 13.59
CA PHE A 271 -8.20 12.92 12.21
C PHE A 271 -9.38 12.83 11.21
N PRO A 272 -10.57 12.26 11.56
CA PRO A 272 -11.73 12.30 10.67
C PRO A 272 -12.16 13.72 10.24
N ASP A 273 -12.07 14.69 11.14
CA ASP A 273 -12.36 16.10 10.84
C ASP A 273 -11.25 16.70 9.97
N THR A 274 -9.98 16.37 10.27
CA THR A 274 -8.81 16.79 9.50
C THR A 274 -8.94 16.37 8.02
N VAL A 275 -9.23 15.10 7.74
CA VAL A 275 -9.35 14.61 6.36
C VAL A 275 -10.57 15.19 5.63
N THR A 276 -11.65 15.47 6.35
CA THR A 276 -12.83 16.18 5.82
C THR A 276 -12.46 17.63 5.44
N SER A 277 -11.68 18.31 6.27
CA SER A 277 -11.16 19.65 5.97
C SER A 277 -10.25 19.66 4.74
N LEU A 278 -9.33 18.67 4.64
CA LEU A 278 -8.46 18.51 3.48
C LEU A 278 -9.24 18.27 2.19
N TYR A 279 -10.32 17.49 2.24
CA TYR A 279 -11.22 17.32 1.10
C TYR A 279 -11.81 18.64 0.62
N ASN A 280 -12.27 19.48 1.54
CA ASN A 280 -12.87 20.77 1.18
C ASN A 280 -11.89 21.72 0.48
N GLN A 281 -10.57 21.58 0.70
CA GLN A 281 -9.56 22.40 0.05
C GLN A 281 -9.47 22.13 -1.46
N PHE A 282 -9.62 20.87 -1.91
CA PHE A 282 -9.59 20.53 -3.34
C PHE A 282 -10.98 20.28 -3.95
N LYS A 283 -12.04 20.27 -3.14
CA LYS A 283 -13.43 20.14 -3.59
C LYS A 283 -13.77 21.04 -4.79
N PRO A 284 -13.35 22.32 -4.86
CA PRO A 284 -13.65 23.15 -6.03
C PRO A 284 -13.11 22.60 -7.36
N LEU A 285 -11.92 22.00 -7.37
CA LEU A 285 -11.38 21.33 -8.55
C LEU A 285 -12.16 20.05 -8.86
N TYR A 286 -12.46 19.25 -7.83
CA TYR A 286 -13.23 18.01 -7.99
C TYR A 286 -14.61 18.28 -8.61
N GLU A 287 -15.32 19.32 -8.15
CA GLU A 287 -16.65 19.66 -8.66
C GLU A 287 -16.62 20.09 -10.13
N GLN A 288 -15.58 20.80 -10.57
CA GLN A 288 -15.41 21.18 -11.98
C GLN A 288 -15.16 19.94 -12.86
N LEU A 289 -14.30 19.03 -12.40
CA LEU A 289 -13.99 17.78 -13.10
C LEU A 289 -15.20 16.83 -13.14
N HIS A 290 -15.91 16.69 -12.02
CA HIS A 290 -17.13 15.90 -11.91
C HIS A 290 -18.20 16.43 -12.87
N ALA A 291 -18.43 17.75 -12.88
CA ALA A 291 -19.41 18.39 -13.75
C ALA A 291 -19.10 18.15 -15.23
N TYR A 292 -17.85 18.33 -15.63
CA TYR A 292 -17.38 18.03 -16.98
C TYR A 292 -17.66 16.57 -17.36
N LEU A 293 -17.21 15.63 -16.52
CA LEU A 293 -17.39 14.20 -16.77
C LEU A 293 -18.87 13.81 -16.83
N ARG A 294 -19.69 14.33 -15.92
CA ARG A 294 -21.14 14.11 -15.89
C ARG A 294 -21.81 14.62 -17.15
N HIS A 295 -21.44 15.81 -17.61
CA HIS A 295 -21.97 16.37 -18.85
C HIS A 295 -21.65 15.49 -20.05
N ARG A 296 -20.40 15.04 -20.19
CA ARG A 296 -19.96 14.15 -21.29
C ARG A 296 -20.63 12.78 -21.24
N LEU A 297 -20.77 12.19 -20.05
CA LEU A 297 -21.49 10.93 -19.87
C LEU A 297 -22.99 11.07 -20.15
N HIS A 298 -23.59 12.21 -19.80
CA HIS A 298 -25.01 12.46 -20.07
C HIS A 298 -25.28 12.58 -21.58
N GLN A 299 -24.37 13.22 -22.32
CA GLN A 299 -24.40 13.24 -23.79
C GLN A 299 -24.27 11.83 -24.39
N LYS A 300 -23.41 10.98 -23.81
CA LYS A 300 -23.20 9.60 -24.25
C LYS A 300 -24.40 8.68 -23.95
N TYR A 301 -25.07 8.89 -22.82
CA TYR A 301 -26.20 8.09 -22.35
C TYR A 301 -27.44 8.95 -22.11
N PRO A 302 -28.03 9.52 -23.19
CA PRO A 302 -29.16 10.44 -23.06
C PRO A 302 -30.36 9.76 -22.37
N GLY A 303 -30.99 10.49 -21.45
CA GLY A 303 -32.18 10.03 -20.73
C GLY A 303 -31.94 8.98 -19.64
N LYS A 304 -30.71 8.48 -19.44
CA LYS A 304 -30.41 7.42 -18.46
C LYS A 304 -30.18 7.92 -17.03
N PHE A 305 -29.88 9.21 -16.82
CA PHE A 305 -29.70 9.84 -15.50
C PHE A 305 -29.76 11.37 -15.61
N ALA A 306 -29.98 12.06 -14.48
CA ALA A 306 -30.14 13.52 -14.43
C ALA A 306 -28.84 14.29 -14.72
N ALA A 307 -28.93 15.37 -15.51
CA ALA A 307 -27.79 16.21 -15.90
C ALA A 307 -27.17 17.01 -14.73
N ASN A 308 -27.94 17.30 -13.68
CA ASN A 308 -27.51 18.00 -12.46
C ASN A 308 -27.45 17.08 -11.21
N GLY A 309 -27.67 15.77 -11.39
CA GLY A 309 -27.75 14.79 -10.31
C GLY A 309 -26.43 14.09 -10.00
N LEU A 310 -26.53 12.98 -9.29
CA LEU A 310 -25.40 12.11 -8.99
C LEU A 310 -24.94 11.35 -10.26
N LEU A 311 -23.64 11.09 -10.36
CA LEU A 311 -23.10 10.16 -11.35
C LEU A 311 -23.48 8.72 -10.96
N PRO A 312 -24.04 7.91 -11.89
CA PRO A 312 -24.30 6.51 -11.63
C PRO A 312 -23.01 5.71 -11.41
N GLY A 313 -22.86 5.05 -10.26
CA GLY A 313 -21.59 4.42 -9.86
C GLY A 313 -21.09 3.27 -10.74
N HIS A 314 -21.93 2.71 -11.63
CA HIS A 314 -21.54 1.66 -12.59
C HIS A 314 -20.80 2.21 -13.83
N LEU A 315 -20.71 3.53 -14.00
CA LEU A 315 -20.01 4.13 -15.13
C LEU A 315 -18.51 4.31 -14.88
N GLY A 316 -18.00 4.03 -13.68
CA GLY A 316 -16.56 4.09 -13.41
C GLY A 316 -15.76 2.94 -14.00
N ASP A 317 -14.45 2.97 -13.73
CA ASP A 317 -13.47 1.95 -14.16
C ASP A 317 -13.68 0.60 -13.47
N ASP A 318 -14.43 0.59 -12.38
CA ASP A 318 -14.61 -0.54 -11.48
C ASP A 318 -16.05 -0.54 -10.94
N PRO A 319 -16.54 -1.66 -10.36
CA PRO A 319 -17.90 -1.74 -9.84
C PRO A 319 -18.16 -0.77 -8.68
N TRP A 320 -17.16 -0.10 -8.10
CA TRP A 320 -17.35 0.85 -7.01
C TRP A 320 -17.39 2.29 -7.51
N GLY A 321 -17.17 2.55 -8.80
CA GLY A 321 -17.09 3.90 -9.33
C GLY A 321 -16.00 4.71 -8.64
N SER A 322 -14.84 4.09 -8.39
CA SER A 322 -13.75 4.75 -7.64
C SER A 322 -13.01 5.77 -8.49
N GLN A 323 -12.88 5.54 -9.80
CA GLN A 323 -12.25 6.45 -10.77
C GLN A 323 -12.84 6.24 -12.18
N TYR A 324 -12.44 7.09 -13.14
CA TYR A 324 -13.10 7.23 -14.44
C TYR A 324 -12.11 7.35 -15.62
N THR A 325 -10.92 6.76 -15.50
CA THR A 325 -9.85 6.86 -16.50
C THR A 325 -10.20 6.22 -17.85
N LYS A 326 -11.10 5.23 -17.90
CA LYS A 326 -11.53 4.57 -19.16
C LYS A 326 -12.18 5.54 -20.16
N TRP A 327 -12.65 6.68 -19.68
CA TRP A 327 -13.30 7.71 -20.48
C TRP A 327 -12.33 8.71 -21.09
N HIS A 328 -11.05 8.67 -20.73
CA HIS A 328 -10.02 9.62 -21.18
C HIS A 328 -10.08 9.87 -22.69
N ASN A 329 -9.96 8.82 -23.51
CA ASN A 329 -9.86 8.98 -24.96
C ASN A 329 -11.12 9.58 -25.61
N GLU A 330 -12.30 9.39 -25.01
CA GLU A 330 -13.55 9.94 -25.55
C GLU A 330 -13.80 11.39 -25.12
N PHE A 331 -13.31 11.75 -23.93
CA PHE A 331 -13.59 13.04 -23.30
C PHE A 331 -12.33 13.87 -23.11
N VAL A 332 -11.30 13.62 -23.93
CA VAL A 332 -10.09 14.43 -23.90
C VAL A 332 -10.43 15.88 -24.31
N PRO A 333 -9.96 16.90 -23.57
CA PRO A 333 -10.24 18.32 -23.85
C PRO A 333 -9.92 18.75 -25.28
N PHE A 334 -8.73 18.41 -25.77
CA PHE A 334 -8.22 18.83 -27.07
C PHE A 334 -7.79 17.59 -27.89
N PRO A 335 -8.72 16.93 -28.60
CA PRO A 335 -8.40 15.70 -29.33
C PRO A 335 -7.43 15.88 -30.49
N ALA A 336 -7.32 17.11 -31.02
CA ALA A 336 -6.39 17.45 -32.11
C ALA A 336 -4.97 17.80 -31.62
N ALA A 337 -4.79 18.01 -30.31
CA ALA A 337 -3.49 18.34 -29.76
C ALA A 337 -2.55 17.12 -29.82
N GLU A 338 -1.32 17.35 -30.28
CA GLU A 338 -0.30 16.30 -30.32
C GLU A 338 -0.01 15.79 -28.89
N SER A 339 -0.04 14.48 -28.70
CA SER A 339 0.27 13.83 -27.43
C SER A 339 1.47 12.90 -27.58
N ILE A 340 2.37 12.91 -26.61
CA ILE A 340 3.48 11.97 -26.59
C ILE A 340 2.96 10.56 -26.28
N ASP A 341 3.13 9.64 -27.23
CA ASP A 341 2.92 8.21 -27.02
C ASP A 341 4.11 7.60 -26.27
N PHE A 342 4.11 7.77 -24.95
CA PHE A 342 5.17 7.25 -24.09
C PHE A 342 5.27 5.71 -24.15
N ASP A 343 4.16 4.99 -24.29
CA ASP A 343 4.16 3.54 -24.48
C ASP A 343 4.79 3.15 -25.81
N GLY A 344 4.45 3.86 -26.89
CA GLY A 344 5.06 3.69 -28.21
C GLY A 344 6.57 3.95 -28.20
N ILE A 345 7.03 4.95 -27.45
CA ILE A 345 8.45 5.24 -27.28
C ILE A 345 9.17 4.08 -26.60
N LEU A 346 8.64 3.55 -25.49
CA LEU A 346 9.25 2.42 -24.79
C LEU A 346 9.31 1.17 -25.68
N LYS A 347 8.22 0.86 -26.39
CA LYS A 347 8.14 -0.28 -27.33
C LYS A 347 9.07 -0.12 -28.53
N ASP A 348 9.21 1.09 -29.08
CA ASP A 348 10.15 1.34 -30.19
C ASP A 348 11.59 1.09 -29.77
N ARG A 349 11.96 1.56 -28.56
CA ARG A 349 13.29 1.32 -28.00
C ARG A 349 13.56 -0.16 -27.77
N GLU A 350 12.58 -0.91 -27.29
CA GLU A 350 12.69 -2.37 -27.15
C GLU A 350 12.90 -3.06 -28.49
N ARG A 351 12.06 -2.75 -29.49
CA ARG A 351 12.17 -3.29 -30.84
C ARG A 351 13.53 -2.99 -31.49
N ARG A 352 14.13 -1.84 -31.20
CA ARG A 352 15.45 -1.42 -31.72
C ARG A 352 16.63 -1.89 -30.88
N GLY A 353 16.40 -2.65 -29.81
CA GLY A 353 17.45 -3.11 -28.89
C GLY A 353 18.12 -2.00 -28.07
N LEU A 354 17.49 -0.82 -27.97
CA LEU A 354 18.00 0.33 -27.22
C LEU A 354 17.63 0.31 -25.73
N LEU A 355 16.68 -0.54 -25.34
CA LEU A 355 16.25 -0.75 -23.96
C LEU A 355 15.57 -2.12 -23.87
N THR A 356 15.92 -2.95 -22.90
CA THR A 356 15.25 -4.25 -22.66
C THR A 356 14.48 -4.24 -21.35
N VAL A 357 13.50 -5.13 -21.18
CA VAL A 357 12.72 -5.24 -19.92
C VAL A 357 13.62 -5.36 -18.67
N PRO A 358 14.69 -6.19 -18.65
CA PRO A 358 15.60 -6.25 -17.51
C PRO A 358 16.40 -4.96 -17.25
N GLN A 359 16.53 -4.08 -18.25
CA GLN A 359 17.21 -2.79 -18.11
C GLN A 359 16.28 -1.68 -17.57
N LEU A 360 14.96 -1.85 -17.63
CA LEU A 360 14.01 -0.85 -17.14
C LEU A 360 14.23 -0.45 -15.67
N PRO A 361 14.48 -1.40 -14.73
CA PRO A 361 14.81 -1.05 -13.35
C PRO A 361 16.11 -0.23 -13.22
N HIS A 362 17.09 -0.41 -14.11
CA HIS A 362 18.32 0.39 -14.07
C HIS A 362 18.09 1.85 -14.46
N VAL A 363 17.08 2.14 -15.28
CA VAL A 363 16.64 3.51 -15.56
C VAL A 363 16.12 4.18 -14.29
N ALA A 364 15.35 3.45 -13.48
CA ALA A 364 14.87 3.94 -12.19
C ALA A 364 16.01 4.13 -11.16
N ASP A 365 16.95 3.18 -11.04
CA ASP A 365 18.14 3.34 -10.18
C ASP A 365 18.96 4.58 -10.58
N GLU A 366 19.09 4.84 -11.88
CA GLU A 366 19.80 6.02 -12.39
C GLU A 366 19.12 7.32 -11.95
N PHE A 367 17.78 7.40 -12.02
CA PHE A 367 17.05 8.56 -11.50
C PHE A 367 17.40 8.84 -10.04
N TYR A 368 17.30 7.85 -9.16
CA TYR A 368 17.60 8.02 -7.73
C TYR A 368 19.06 8.42 -7.50
N ARG A 369 20.00 7.80 -8.21
CA ARG A 369 21.43 8.13 -8.14
C ARG A 369 21.73 9.54 -8.64
N SER A 370 20.99 10.02 -9.64
CA SER A 370 21.15 11.39 -10.15
C SER A 370 20.88 12.45 -9.08
N LEU A 371 20.02 12.13 -8.10
CA LEU A 371 19.75 12.98 -6.94
C LEU A 371 20.85 12.86 -5.86
N GLY A 372 21.90 12.08 -6.09
CA GLY A 372 22.94 11.77 -5.11
C GLY A 372 22.54 10.70 -4.08
N LEU A 373 21.37 10.06 -4.20
CA LEU A 373 20.96 8.98 -3.31
C LEU A 373 21.82 7.71 -3.52
N PRO A 374 21.91 6.81 -2.52
CA PRO A 374 22.72 5.60 -2.65
C PRO A 374 22.25 4.71 -3.80
N LYS A 375 23.17 4.07 -4.52
CA LYS A 375 22.86 3.02 -5.49
C LYS A 375 22.18 1.83 -4.83
N MET A 376 21.32 1.11 -5.55
CA MET A 376 20.78 -0.17 -5.09
C MET A 376 21.89 -1.17 -4.70
N THR A 377 21.63 -2.01 -3.70
CA THR A 377 22.63 -2.98 -3.20
C THR A 377 22.86 -4.13 -4.17
N GLU A 378 24.00 -4.81 -4.07
CA GLU A 378 24.25 -6.02 -4.87
C GLU A 378 23.23 -7.13 -4.56
N THR A 379 22.84 -7.25 -3.28
CA THR A 379 21.82 -8.20 -2.85
C THR A 379 20.46 -7.89 -3.47
N PHE A 380 20.12 -6.60 -3.65
CA PHE A 380 18.91 -6.19 -4.36
C PHE A 380 18.87 -6.71 -5.79
N TRP A 381 19.93 -6.50 -6.58
CA TRP A 381 19.98 -6.97 -7.96
C TRP A 381 19.97 -8.50 -8.06
N ARG A 382 20.69 -9.18 -7.16
CA ARG A 382 20.81 -10.63 -7.18
C ARG A 382 19.53 -11.36 -6.76
N LYS A 383 18.75 -10.81 -5.83
CA LYS A 383 17.61 -11.51 -5.20
C LYS A 383 16.23 -10.97 -5.57
N SER A 384 16.12 -9.83 -6.24
CA SER A 384 14.84 -9.30 -6.72
C SER A 384 14.34 -10.10 -7.92
N VAL A 385 13.02 -10.08 -8.15
CA VAL A 385 12.37 -10.73 -9.28
C VAL A 385 11.67 -9.66 -10.11
N PHE A 386 12.22 -9.34 -11.28
CA PHE A 386 11.66 -8.34 -12.20
C PHE A 386 10.90 -8.96 -13.39
N LEU A 387 11.08 -10.25 -13.64
CA LEU A 387 10.43 -10.96 -14.72
C LEU A 387 9.55 -12.05 -14.16
N LYS A 388 8.41 -12.28 -14.80
CA LYS A 388 7.54 -13.39 -14.45
C LYS A 388 8.27 -14.73 -14.69
N PRO A 389 8.42 -15.59 -13.65
CA PRO A 389 8.96 -16.94 -13.82
C PRO A 389 8.10 -17.77 -14.78
N LYS A 390 8.74 -18.70 -15.50
CA LYS A 390 8.04 -19.58 -16.47
C LYS A 390 7.58 -20.90 -15.84
N ASP A 391 8.23 -21.31 -14.76
CA ASP A 391 8.16 -22.63 -14.13
C ASP A 391 7.17 -22.69 -12.95
N HIS A 392 6.75 -21.56 -12.40
CA HIS A 392 5.81 -21.50 -11.29
C HIS A 392 4.93 -20.23 -11.31
N LYS A 393 3.91 -20.21 -10.45
CA LYS A 393 2.99 -19.08 -10.31
C LYS A 393 3.58 -18.04 -9.35
N MET A 394 3.49 -16.77 -9.71
CA MET A 394 3.94 -15.62 -8.92
C MET A 394 2.84 -14.56 -8.85
N ASN A 395 2.77 -13.83 -7.74
CA ASN A 395 1.97 -12.61 -7.67
C ASN A 395 2.72 -11.46 -8.38
N CYS A 396 2.15 -11.00 -9.50
CA CYS A 396 2.76 -9.97 -10.34
C CYS A 396 2.63 -8.54 -9.82
N HIS A 397 1.83 -8.30 -8.77
CA HIS A 397 1.70 -6.97 -8.18
C HIS A 397 3.06 -6.51 -7.65
N GLY A 398 3.46 -5.29 -8.04
CA GLY A 398 4.69 -4.65 -7.59
C GLY A 398 4.73 -4.60 -6.07
N THR A 399 5.83 -5.03 -5.47
CA THR A 399 6.00 -4.95 -4.01
C THR A 399 7.48 -4.89 -3.64
N ALA A 400 7.84 -3.91 -2.83
CA ALA A 400 9.13 -3.77 -2.19
C ALA A 400 9.19 -4.43 -0.80
N PHE A 401 10.34 -5.00 -0.45
CA PHE A 401 10.59 -5.68 0.82
C PHE A 401 11.86 -5.14 1.50
N ASP A 402 11.76 -4.74 2.76
CA ASP A 402 12.88 -4.68 3.70
C ASP A 402 12.99 -6.06 4.35
N MET A 403 14.04 -6.83 4.05
CA MET A 403 14.17 -8.16 4.63
C MET A 403 14.61 -8.12 6.10
N HIS A 404 14.82 -6.95 6.69
CA HIS A 404 15.26 -6.80 8.08
C HIS A 404 16.56 -7.58 8.40
N SER A 405 17.41 -7.77 7.39
CA SER A 405 18.65 -8.54 7.53
C SER A 405 19.58 -7.92 8.58
N ALA A 406 20.38 -8.78 9.22
CA ALA A 406 21.31 -8.32 10.26
C ALA A 406 22.38 -7.38 9.69
N SER A 407 22.81 -7.66 8.45
CA SER A 407 23.73 -6.89 7.62
C SER A 407 23.13 -5.60 7.05
N ARG A 408 21.80 -5.44 7.08
CA ARG A 408 21.07 -4.23 6.62
C ARG A 408 21.29 -3.91 5.12
N ASP A 409 21.45 -4.95 4.31
CA ASP A 409 21.76 -4.87 2.88
C ASP A 409 20.77 -5.62 1.98
N ASP A 410 19.84 -6.41 2.56
CA ASP A 410 18.91 -7.26 1.83
C ASP A 410 17.55 -6.55 1.69
N PHE A 411 17.38 -5.91 0.54
CA PHE A 411 16.15 -5.26 0.10
C PHE A 411 15.78 -5.86 -1.24
N ARG A 412 14.49 -6.07 -1.52
CA ARG A 412 14.07 -6.74 -2.76
C ARG A 412 12.81 -6.14 -3.33
N ILE A 413 12.65 -6.23 -4.65
CA ILE A 413 11.38 -6.01 -5.33
C ILE A 413 10.92 -7.34 -5.95
N LYS A 414 9.61 -7.56 -5.96
CA LYS A 414 8.96 -8.48 -6.90
C LYS A 414 8.03 -7.69 -7.82
N MET A 415 8.09 -7.95 -9.12
CA MET A 415 7.12 -7.46 -10.10
C MET A 415 7.24 -8.26 -11.41
N CYS A 416 6.20 -8.21 -12.23
CA CYS A 416 6.23 -8.73 -13.59
C CYS A 416 6.41 -7.56 -14.57
N THR A 417 7.62 -7.03 -14.67
CA THR A 417 7.94 -5.88 -15.53
C THR A 417 7.60 -6.18 -16.98
N ARG A 418 6.98 -5.21 -17.66
CA ARG A 418 6.75 -5.17 -19.10
C ARG A 418 7.30 -3.87 -19.68
N MET A 419 7.42 -3.81 -21.00
CA MET A 419 7.81 -2.58 -21.69
C MET A 419 6.59 -1.67 -21.92
N ASP A 420 6.08 -1.10 -20.84
CA ASP A 420 4.95 -0.16 -20.85
C ASP A 420 5.10 0.90 -19.74
N MET A 421 4.31 1.98 -19.86
CA MET A 421 4.33 3.10 -18.92
C MET A 421 3.83 2.74 -17.53
N SER A 422 2.94 1.74 -17.44
CA SER A 422 2.52 1.19 -16.15
C SER A 422 3.72 0.61 -15.40
N SER A 423 4.51 -0.25 -16.03
CA SER A 423 5.71 -0.85 -15.44
C SER A 423 6.81 0.19 -15.20
N PHE A 424 6.96 1.16 -16.12
CA PHE A 424 7.90 2.28 -15.95
C PHE A 424 7.57 3.10 -14.70
N SER A 425 6.31 3.46 -14.50
CA SER A 425 5.87 4.18 -13.30
C SER A 425 6.01 3.31 -12.05
N THR A 426 5.54 2.06 -12.08
CA THR A 426 5.59 1.14 -10.93
C THR A 426 7.02 0.86 -10.48
N VAL A 427 7.98 0.62 -11.39
CA VAL A 427 9.37 0.35 -10.96
C VAL A 427 9.99 1.55 -10.26
N HIS A 428 9.70 2.79 -10.71
CA HIS A 428 10.13 3.99 -10.01
C HIS A 428 9.47 4.12 -8.63
N HIS A 429 8.16 3.83 -8.54
CA HIS A 429 7.42 3.84 -7.29
C HIS A 429 8.01 2.85 -6.27
N GLU A 430 8.15 1.57 -6.65
CA GLU A 430 8.66 0.51 -5.78
C GLU A 430 10.12 0.76 -5.35
N MET A 431 10.95 1.28 -6.24
CA MET A 431 12.31 1.70 -5.88
C MET A 431 12.33 2.86 -4.88
N GLY A 432 11.26 3.67 -4.80
CA GLY A 432 11.09 4.69 -3.78
C GLY A 432 10.95 4.09 -2.38
N HIS A 433 10.22 2.97 -2.26
CA HIS A 433 10.17 2.19 -1.02
C HIS A 433 11.55 1.65 -0.64
N ILE A 434 12.27 1.06 -1.60
CA ILE A 434 13.63 0.53 -1.37
C ILE A 434 14.58 1.64 -0.89
N MET A 435 14.50 2.83 -1.49
CA MET A 435 15.30 3.98 -1.06
C MET A 435 14.96 4.40 0.37
N TYR A 436 13.68 4.42 0.73
CA TYR A 436 13.26 4.65 2.11
C TYR A 436 13.86 3.57 3.05
N PHE A 437 13.79 2.30 2.65
CA PHE A 437 14.33 1.16 3.40
C PHE A 437 15.82 1.31 3.69
N MET A 438 16.59 1.57 2.64
CA MET A 438 18.04 1.77 2.74
C MET A 438 18.39 2.94 3.67
N LEU A 439 17.69 4.07 3.53
CA LEU A 439 18.01 5.30 4.25
C LEU A 439 17.71 5.22 5.74
N TYR A 440 16.63 4.54 6.17
CA TYR A 440 16.33 4.36 7.59
C TYR A 440 16.88 3.06 8.19
N SER A 441 17.58 2.22 7.42
CA SER A 441 18.05 0.89 7.87
C SER A 441 18.93 0.94 9.13
N HIS A 442 19.57 2.08 9.39
CA HIS A 442 20.34 2.33 10.61
C HIS A 442 19.49 2.46 11.88
N GLN A 443 18.19 2.74 11.75
CA GLN A 443 17.26 2.88 12.85
C GLN A 443 16.91 1.51 13.49
N PRO A 444 16.53 1.48 14.78
CA PRO A 444 15.79 0.39 15.40
C PRO A 444 14.62 -0.06 14.53
N VAL A 445 14.36 -1.37 14.45
CA VAL A 445 13.29 -1.96 13.62
C VAL A 445 11.92 -1.34 13.90
N ILE A 446 11.64 -0.98 15.14
CA ILE A 446 10.39 -0.29 15.55
C ILE A 446 10.21 1.06 14.82
N PHE A 447 11.30 1.67 14.35
CA PHE A 447 11.30 2.92 13.58
C PHE A 447 11.54 2.73 12.08
N ARG A 448 11.78 1.51 11.58
CA ARG A 448 11.96 1.21 10.15
C ARG A 448 10.61 1.11 9.44
N ARG A 449 9.92 2.24 9.42
CA ARG A 449 8.67 2.48 8.68
C ARG A 449 8.65 3.94 8.25
N GLY A 450 7.80 4.27 7.28
CA GLY A 450 7.48 5.67 6.98
C GLY A 450 7.00 6.42 8.23
N ALA A 451 7.13 7.74 8.22
CA ALA A 451 6.70 8.60 9.33
C ALA A 451 5.22 8.36 9.71
N ASN A 452 4.38 8.13 8.69
CA ASN A 452 3.07 7.48 8.76
C ASN A 452 2.85 6.65 7.47
N GLY A 453 1.69 6.00 7.32
CA GLY A 453 1.37 5.21 6.12
C GLY A 453 1.40 6.00 4.82
N GLY A 454 0.79 7.19 4.80
CA GLY A 454 0.75 8.05 3.60
C GLY A 454 2.13 8.55 3.18
N PHE A 455 3.05 8.80 4.12
CA PHE A 455 4.44 9.14 3.82
C PHE A 455 5.16 8.05 3.04
N HIS A 456 4.88 6.78 3.34
CA HIS A 456 5.60 5.68 2.71
C HIS A 456 5.22 5.56 1.24
N GLU A 457 3.93 5.62 0.95
CA GLU A 457 3.36 5.59 -0.41
C GLU A 457 3.73 6.85 -1.22
N ALA A 458 3.73 8.03 -0.57
CA ALA A 458 3.94 9.30 -1.27
C ALA A 458 5.34 9.46 -1.88
N ILE A 459 6.38 8.80 -1.35
CA ILE A 459 7.75 8.98 -1.86
C ILE A 459 7.91 8.47 -3.28
N GLY A 460 7.51 7.21 -3.53
CA GLY A 460 7.55 6.63 -4.87
C GLY A 460 6.72 7.45 -5.84
N ASP A 461 5.49 7.79 -5.44
CA ASP A 461 4.56 8.60 -6.22
C ASP A 461 5.10 10.01 -6.56
N THR A 462 5.76 10.69 -5.63
CA THR A 462 6.40 11.99 -5.90
C THR A 462 7.46 11.88 -6.98
N ILE A 463 8.24 10.79 -7.00
CA ILE A 463 9.21 10.54 -8.07
C ILE A 463 8.52 10.32 -9.40
N THR A 464 7.39 9.59 -9.41
CA THR A 464 6.63 9.35 -10.65
C THR A 464 6.19 10.65 -11.31
N LEU A 465 5.81 11.68 -10.54
CA LEU A 465 5.44 12.99 -11.09
C LEU A 465 6.59 13.67 -11.86
N SER A 466 7.85 13.42 -11.49
CA SER A 466 9.03 13.95 -12.19
C SER A 466 9.32 13.19 -13.48
N VAL A 467 9.30 11.85 -13.41
CA VAL A 467 9.74 10.99 -14.51
C VAL A 467 8.70 10.83 -15.61
N LEU A 468 7.42 11.07 -15.30
CA LEU A 468 6.30 11.02 -16.25
C LEU A 468 6.11 12.34 -17.01
N THR A 469 7.19 13.07 -17.27
CA THR A 469 7.15 14.34 -18.01
C THR A 469 7.87 14.23 -19.36
N PRO A 470 7.41 14.95 -20.40
CA PRO A 470 8.15 15.12 -21.64
C PRO A 470 9.59 15.59 -21.42
N LYS A 471 9.77 16.54 -20.49
CA LYS A 471 11.07 17.07 -20.08
C LYS A 471 12.02 15.96 -19.61
N HIS A 472 11.53 15.03 -18.79
CA HIS A 472 12.31 13.90 -18.33
C HIS A 472 12.72 12.96 -19.47
N PHE A 473 11.77 12.59 -20.34
CA PHE A 473 12.04 11.72 -21.49
C PHE A 473 13.07 12.35 -22.44
N LYS A 474 13.09 13.67 -22.57
CA LYS A 474 14.15 14.39 -23.30
C LYS A 474 15.49 14.31 -22.56
N ALA A 475 15.50 14.51 -21.24
CA ALA A 475 16.72 14.47 -20.42
C ALA A 475 17.42 13.10 -20.45
N ILE A 476 16.66 12.00 -20.47
CA ILE A 476 17.19 10.63 -20.61
C ILE A 476 17.37 10.20 -22.08
N LYS A 477 17.19 11.12 -23.04
CA LYS A 477 17.37 10.90 -24.49
C LYS A 477 16.45 9.83 -25.09
N PHE A 478 15.23 9.70 -24.55
CA PHE A 478 14.20 8.83 -25.12
C PHE A 478 13.43 9.53 -26.24
N ILE A 479 13.32 10.87 -26.17
CA ILE A 479 12.78 11.73 -27.23
C ILE A 479 13.75 12.88 -27.53
N LYS A 480 13.60 13.50 -28.70
CA LYS A 480 14.41 14.66 -29.12
C LYS A 480 13.73 16.00 -28.79
N HIS A 481 12.43 16.07 -28.98
CA HIS A 481 11.59 17.24 -28.80
C HIS A 481 10.44 16.89 -27.85
N THR A 482 9.97 17.85 -27.07
CA THR A 482 8.84 17.63 -26.15
C THR A 482 7.50 17.97 -26.79
N ASN A 483 7.48 18.80 -27.85
CA ASN A 483 6.25 19.28 -28.52
C ASN A 483 5.17 19.78 -27.54
N ASP A 484 5.59 20.39 -26.42
CA ASP A 484 4.68 20.83 -25.36
C ASP A 484 3.85 22.04 -25.82
N THR A 485 2.54 21.87 -25.91
CA THR A 485 1.56 22.96 -26.08
C THR A 485 0.71 23.12 -24.82
N SER A 486 0.07 24.28 -24.65
CA SER A 486 -0.91 24.49 -23.57
C SER A 486 -2.04 23.46 -23.60
N GLU A 487 -2.50 23.09 -24.80
CA GLU A 487 -3.54 22.08 -25.02
C GLU A 487 -3.07 20.68 -24.60
N SER A 488 -1.85 20.28 -25.00
CA SER A 488 -1.26 18.99 -24.59
C SER A 488 -1.06 18.91 -23.07
N LEU A 489 -0.70 20.02 -22.42
CA LEU A 489 -0.60 20.09 -20.96
C LEU A 489 -1.96 19.88 -20.30
N VAL A 490 -3.03 20.51 -20.80
CA VAL A 490 -4.38 20.31 -20.29
C VAL A 490 -4.83 18.86 -20.45
N ASN A 491 -4.56 18.23 -21.61
CA ASN A 491 -4.84 16.81 -21.81
C ASN A 491 -4.09 15.92 -20.81
N ASN A 492 -2.79 16.14 -20.63
CA ASN A 492 -1.98 15.38 -19.66
C ASN A 492 -2.50 15.55 -18.23
N LEU A 493 -2.83 16.78 -17.84
CA LEU A 493 -3.42 17.06 -16.53
C LEU A 493 -4.80 16.43 -16.38
N PHE A 494 -5.61 16.36 -17.44
CA PHE A 494 -6.90 15.68 -17.43
C PHE A 494 -6.74 14.18 -17.14
N THR A 495 -5.78 13.51 -17.78
CA THR A 495 -5.41 12.11 -17.47
C THR A 495 -5.03 11.95 -16.00
N GLN A 496 -4.15 12.83 -15.51
CA GLN A 496 -3.74 12.81 -14.11
C GLN A 496 -4.91 13.09 -13.17
N ALA A 497 -5.84 13.97 -13.52
CA ALA A 497 -6.98 14.29 -12.67
C ALA A 497 -8.00 13.15 -12.61
N LEU A 498 -8.25 12.44 -13.72
CA LEU A 498 -9.10 11.25 -13.74
C LEU A 498 -8.51 10.09 -12.91
N ALA A 499 -7.19 9.92 -12.90
CA ALA A 499 -6.53 8.88 -12.12
C ALA A 499 -6.36 9.27 -10.65
N ASN A 500 -6.19 10.56 -10.35
CA ASN A 500 -5.86 11.02 -9.00
C ASN A 500 -7.00 11.75 -8.30
N VAL A 501 -7.48 12.85 -8.86
CA VAL A 501 -8.48 13.71 -8.22
C VAL A 501 -9.83 12.99 -8.12
N MET A 502 -10.23 12.23 -9.15
CA MET A 502 -11.49 11.47 -9.12
C MET A 502 -11.52 10.36 -8.05
N PHE A 503 -10.36 9.82 -7.69
CA PHE A 503 -10.22 8.72 -6.74
C PHE A 503 -10.25 9.16 -5.27
N LEU A 504 -9.76 10.35 -4.97
CA LEU A 504 -9.61 10.85 -3.60
C LEU A 504 -10.91 10.75 -2.75
N PRO A 505 -12.11 11.12 -3.25
CA PRO A 505 -13.32 11.02 -2.44
C PRO A 505 -13.69 9.58 -2.09
N TYR A 506 -13.43 8.62 -2.98
CA TYR A 506 -13.66 7.20 -2.68
C TYR A 506 -12.76 6.72 -1.55
N ALA A 507 -11.46 7.04 -1.62
CA ALA A 507 -10.49 6.69 -0.59
C ALA A 507 -10.83 7.30 0.79
N LEU A 508 -11.35 8.53 0.80
CA LEU A 508 -11.84 9.19 2.01
C LEU A 508 -13.07 8.47 2.60
N VAL A 509 -14.11 8.27 1.78
CA VAL A 509 -15.39 7.70 2.23
C VAL A 509 -15.23 6.28 2.76
N ALA A 510 -14.34 5.48 2.17
CA ALA A 510 -14.04 4.12 2.60
C ALA A 510 -13.70 4.03 4.09
N ASP A 511 -12.77 4.86 4.58
CA ASP A 511 -12.39 4.82 6.00
C ASP A 511 -13.32 5.66 6.89
N LEU A 512 -13.91 6.77 6.41
CA LEU A 512 -14.93 7.50 7.17
C LEU A 512 -16.10 6.59 7.55
N TRP A 513 -16.61 5.80 6.59
CA TRP A 513 -17.71 4.86 6.82
C TRP A 513 -17.35 3.83 7.91
N LYS A 514 -16.16 3.21 7.80
CA LYS A 514 -15.69 2.23 8.79
C LYS A 514 -15.55 2.85 10.17
N TRP A 515 -14.93 4.03 10.29
CA TRP A 515 -14.73 4.68 11.57
C TRP A 515 -16.04 5.08 12.24
N ARG A 516 -17.03 5.51 11.46
CA ARG A 516 -18.36 5.83 11.97
C ARG A 516 -19.05 4.60 12.56
N TYR A 517 -18.92 3.44 11.92
CA TYR A 517 -19.44 2.19 12.48
C TYR A 517 -18.64 1.70 13.69
N PHE A 518 -17.31 1.57 13.55
CA PHE A 518 -16.45 1.08 14.63
C PHE A 518 -16.49 1.98 15.88
N GLY A 519 -16.66 3.29 15.69
CA GLY A 519 -16.81 4.28 16.75
C GLY A 519 -18.24 4.44 17.30
N GLY A 520 -19.19 3.62 16.83
CA GLY A 520 -20.58 3.59 17.34
C GLY A 520 -21.47 4.77 16.92
N GLN A 521 -21.08 5.55 15.92
CA GLN A 521 -21.86 6.68 15.39
C GLN A 521 -23.00 6.22 14.47
N VAL A 522 -22.84 5.04 13.86
CA VAL A 522 -23.82 4.44 12.93
C VAL A 522 -24.21 3.07 13.46
N PRO A 523 -25.51 2.79 13.67
CA PRO A 523 -25.96 1.48 14.10
C PRO A 523 -25.87 0.45 12.96
N LYS A 524 -25.84 -0.84 13.29
CA LYS A 524 -25.70 -1.91 12.30
C LYS A 524 -26.87 -1.96 11.32
N GLU A 525 -28.00 -1.33 11.63
CA GLU A 525 -29.23 -1.22 10.84
C GLU A 525 -29.18 -0.14 9.76
N GLN A 526 -28.17 0.75 9.77
CA GLN A 526 -28.05 1.89 8.84
C GLN A 526 -26.73 1.89 8.04
N LEU A 527 -26.10 0.72 7.93
CA LEU A 527 -24.78 0.58 7.30
C LEU A 527 -24.80 1.00 5.83
N ASN A 528 -25.84 0.63 5.08
CA ASN A 528 -25.88 0.88 3.64
C ASN A 528 -26.33 2.31 3.34
N GLN A 529 -27.25 2.85 4.14
CA GLN A 529 -27.69 4.24 4.07
C GLN A 529 -26.53 5.20 4.36
N ASP A 530 -25.74 4.97 5.43
CA ASP A 530 -24.58 5.80 5.75
C ASP A 530 -23.52 5.74 4.64
N TRP A 531 -23.27 4.54 4.08
CA TRP A 531 -22.39 4.39 2.92
C TRP A 531 -22.84 5.27 1.75
N TRP A 532 -24.10 5.17 1.35
CA TRP A 532 -24.61 5.95 0.23
C TRP A 532 -24.69 7.45 0.52
N GLN A 533 -24.99 7.84 1.76
CA GLN A 533 -24.94 9.24 2.19
C GLN A 533 -23.52 9.82 2.00
N LEU A 534 -22.48 9.10 2.44
CA LEU A 534 -21.09 9.53 2.27
C LEU A 534 -20.67 9.55 0.80
N ARG A 535 -21.02 8.50 0.03
CA ARG A 535 -20.72 8.41 -1.40
C ARG A 535 -21.35 9.55 -2.20
N SER A 536 -22.60 9.89 -1.90
CA SER A 536 -23.30 11.01 -2.53
C SER A 536 -22.72 12.35 -2.08
N ARG A 537 -22.46 12.54 -0.78
CA ARG A 537 -21.95 13.82 -0.24
C ARG A 537 -20.55 14.17 -0.74
N PHE A 538 -19.62 13.22 -0.72
CA PHE A 538 -18.22 13.46 -1.04
C PHE A 538 -17.86 13.15 -2.49
N GLY A 539 -18.50 12.16 -3.11
CA GLY A 539 -18.18 11.76 -4.48
C GLY A 539 -19.20 12.20 -5.53
N GLY A 540 -20.37 12.71 -5.13
CA GLY A 540 -21.46 12.94 -6.08
C GLY A 540 -21.83 11.68 -6.87
N ILE A 541 -21.68 10.50 -6.24
CA ILE A 541 -21.97 9.20 -6.82
C ILE A 541 -23.21 8.61 -6.15
N GLY A 542 -24.10 8.05 -6.96
CA GLY A 542 -25.30 7.34 -6.50
C GLY A 542 -25.38 5.92 -7.04
N PRO A 543 -26.20 5.05 -6.41
CA PRO A 543 -26.40 3.70 -6.90
C PRO A 543 -27.23 3.74 -8.19
N PRO A 544 -26.94 2.91 -9.21
CA PRO A 544 -27.73 2.91 -10.45
C PRO A 544 -29.03 2.09 -10.37
N VAL A 545 -29.29 1.49 -9.21
CA VAL A 545 -30.51 0.77 -8.86
C VAL A 545 -30.81 1.09 -7.41
N THR A 546 -32.10 1.16 -7.05
CA THR A 546 -32.49 1.42 -5.66
C THR A 546 -31.92 0.34 -4.72
N ARG A 547 -31.40 0.78 -3.57
CA ARG A 547 -30.79 -0.08 -2.54
C ARG A 547 -31.60 -0.04 -1.25
N SER A 548 -31.28 -0.98 -0.36
CA SER A 548 -31.91 -1.11 0.96
C SER A 548 -30.89 -1.50 2.02
N GLU A 549 -31.34 -1.67 3.26
CA GLU A 549 -30.50 -2.21 4.35
C GLU A 549 -30.37 -3.74 4.33
N ALA A 550 -31.06 -4.44 3.43
CA ALA A 550 -30.73 -5.83 3.12
C ALA A 550 -29.38 -5.94 2.38
N ASP A 551 -28.93 -4.83 1.77
CA ASP A 551 -27.64 -4.71 1.11
C ASP A 551 -26.55 -4.24 2.09
N THR A 552 -25.27 -4.36 1.70
CA THR A 552 -24.16 -3.68 2.38
C THR A 552 -23.06 -3.40 1.36
N ASP A 553 -23.31 -2.42 0.50
CA ASP A 553 -22.54 -2.19 -0.72
C ASP A 553 -21.08 -1.82 -0.47
N ALA A 554 -20.77 -1.21 0.68
CA ALA A 554 -19.40 -0.98 1.13
C ALA A 554 -18.57 -2.28 1.17
N LEU A 555 -19.18 -3.39 1.61
CA LEU A 555 -18.52 -4.69 1.73
C LEU A 555 -18.36 -5.43 0.40
N SER A 556 -18.86 -4.85 -0.70
CA SER A 556 -18.56 -5.35 -2.05
C SER A 556 -17.16 -4.97 -2.54
N LYS A 557 -16.38 -4.18 -1.77
CA LYS A 557 -14.95 -3.95 -2.00
C LYS A 557 -14.12 -4.78 -1.03
N PHE A 558 -13.17 -5.55 -1.55
CA PHE A 558 -12.33 -6.47 -0.80
C PHE A 558 -11.70 -5.84 0.44
N HIS A 559 -11.07 -4.68 0.27
CA HIS A 559 -10.39 -3.97 1.35
C HIS A 559 -11.33 -3.59 2.50
N LEU A 560 -12.57 -3.16 2.21
CA LEU A 560 -13.57 -2.88 3.25
C LEU A 560 -14.04 -4.18 3.90
N ALA A 561 -14.23 -5.22 3.08
CA ALA A 561 -14.60 -6.56 3.53
C ALA A 561 -13.56 -7.17 4.48
N ILE A 562 -12.25 -6.91 4.32
CA ILE A 562 -11.17 -7.46 5.16
C ILE A 562 -10.44 -6.44 6.09
N ASP A 563 -10.97 -5.21 6.20
CA ASP A 563 -10.42 -4.12 7.03
C ASP A 563 -8.99 -3.67 6.66
N VAL A 564 -8.76 -3.51 5.36
CA VAL A 564 -7.59 -2.82 4.85
C VAL A 564 -7.93 -1.34 4.67
N SER A 565 -7.18 -0.45 5.33
CA SER A 565 -7.38 1.01 5.27
C SER A 565 -7.19 1.60 3.86
N TYR A 566 -7.95 2.63 3.52
CA TYR A 566 -7.82 3.42 2.28
C TYR A 566 -7.26 4.82 2.50
N ILE A 567 -7.34 5.37 3.71
CA ILE A 567 -6.95 6.74 4.01
C ILE A 567 -5.46 7.00 3.80
N ARG A 568 -4.64 5.94 3.84
CA ARG A 568 -3.22 6.03 3.43
C ARG A 568 -3.07 6.56 2.00
N TYR A 569 -3.96 6.17 1.08
CA TYR A 569 -3.95 6.64 -0.30
C TYR A 569 -4.42 8.10 -0.38
N PHE A 570 -5.51 8.45 0.32
CA PHE A 570 -5.97 9.85 0.40
C PHE A 570 -4.87 10.80 0.88
N VAL A 571 -4.21 10.45 1.98
CA VAL A 571 -3.12 11.25 2.54
C VAL A 571 -1.90 11.25 1.63
N SER A 572 -1.53 10.09 1.08
CA SER A 572 -0.40 9.97 0.16
C SER A 572 -0.56 10.89 -1.05
N PHE A 573 -1.77 11.00 -1.59
CA PHE A 573 -2.03 11.81 -2.77
C PHE A 573 -1.91 13.30 -2.50
N LEU A 574 -2.23 13.78 -1.29
CA LEU A 574 -1.97 15.17 -0.92
C LEU A 574 -0.47 15.39 -0.65
N LEU A 575 0.14 14.48 0.10
CA LEU A 575 1.56 14.54 0.41
C LEU A 575 2.44 14.49 -0.83
N LYS A 576 2.11 13.68 -1.85
CA LYS A 576 2.97 13.55 -3.03
C LYS A 576 3.11 14.87 -3.78
N PHE A 577 2.04 15.66 -3.90
CA PHE A 577 2.11 16.99 -4.52
C PHE A 577 2.82 17.99 -3.59
N GLN A 578 2.60 17.92 -2.28
CA GLN A 578 3.29 18.77 -1.32
C GLN A 578 4.81 18.52 -1.31
N PHE A 579 5.22 17.26 -1.39
CA PHE A 579 6.62 16.86 -1.54
C PHE A 579 7.17 17.29 -2.89
N TYR A 580 6.43 17.02 -3.97
CA TYR A 580 6.82 17.39 -5.33
C TYR A 580 7.09 18.89 -5.43
N LYS A 581 6.18 19.75 -4.96
CA LYS A 581 6.39 21.20 -4.88
C LYS A 581 7.66 21.57 -4.13
N ALA A 582 7.89 21.00 -2.95
CA ALA A 582 9.06 21.31 -2.15
C ALA A 582 10.39 20.87 -2.80
N LEU A 583 10.38 19.77 -3.56
CA LEU A 583 11.54 19.28 -4.30
C LEU A 583 11.79 20.08 -5.58
N CYS A 584 10.72 20.47 -6.29
CA CYS A 584 10.80 21.37 -7.44
C CYS A 584 11.37 22.72 -7.06
N GLN A 585 10.93 23.29 -5.94
CA GLN A 585 11.49 24.52 -5.37
C GLN A 585 12.97 24.36 -5.02
N GLU A 586 13.34 23.25 -4.38
CA GLU A 586 14.74 22.97 -4.06
C GLU A 586 15.61 22.76 -5.31
N ALA A 587 15.02 22.23 -6.39
CA ALA A 587 15.67 22.07 -7.69
C ALA A 587 15.73 23.37 -8.51
N GLY A 588 15.21 24.49 -7.99
CA GLY A 588 15.19 25.77 -8.70
C GLY A 588 14.27 25.79 -9.91
N HIS A 589 13.23 24.95 -9.94
CA HIS A 589 12.26 24.94 -11.04
C HIS A 589 11.49 26.26 -11.12
N LEU A 590 11.38 26.80 -12.34
CA LEU A 590 10.61 27.99 -12.66
C LEU A 590 9.44 27.62 -13.57
N GLY A 591 8.28 28.24 -13.36
CA GLY A 591 7.07 28.03 -14.17
C GLY A 591 6.05 27.11 -13.51
N SER A 592 5.17 26.51 -14.31
CA SER A 592 4.09 25.65 -13.81
C SER A 592 4.65 24.47 -13.03
N LEU A 593 4.08 24.18 -11.87
CA LEU A 593 4.44 23.01 -11.08
C LEU A 593 4.27 21.71 -11.90
N ALA A 594 3.27 21.63 -12.79
CA ALA A 594 2.96 20.46 -13.60
C ALA A 594 4.08 20.02 -14.56
N THR A 595 5.03 20.90 -14.87
CA THR A 595 6.12 20.64 -15.82
C THR A 595 7.47 20.44 -15.14
N CYS A 596 7.49 20.37 -13.81
CA CYS A 596 8.72 20.19 -13.07
C CYS A 596 9.36 18.82 -13.32
N ASP A 597 10.67 18.83 -13.47
CA ASP A 597 11.50 17.63 -13.37
C ASP A 597 12.72 17.99 -12.53
N PHE A 598 12.88 17.34 -11.38
CA PHE A 598 14.00 17.54 -10.46
C PHE A 598 15.11 16.49 -10.64
N TYR A 599 15.07 15.70 -11.71
CA TYR A 599 16.16 14.82 -12.13
C TYR A 599 17.51 15.57 -12.11
N ARG A 600 18.55 14.94 -11.55
CA ARG A 600 19.90 15.51 -11.32
C ARG A 600 20.01 16.64 -10.29
N SER A 601 18.94 16.98 -9.56
CA SER A 601 19.05 17.92 -8.44
C SER A 601 19.54 17.21 -7.17
N THR A 602 20.84 17.34 -6.88
CA THR A 602 21.43 16.83 -5.64
C THR A 602 20.91 17.55 -4.40
N ALA A 603 20.52 18.83 -4.52
CA ALA A 603 19.88 19.59 -3.45
C ALA A 603 18.53 18.98 -3.04
N ALA A 604 17.67 18.66 -4.03
CA ALA A 604 16.41 17.97 -3.80
C ALA A 604 16.65 16.57 -3.19
N GLY A 605 17.64 15.83 -3.70
CA GLY A 605 18.04 14.54 -3.17
C GLY A 605 18.55 14.57 -1.73
N ASP A 606 19.31 15.58 -1.35
CA ASP A 606 19.78 15.74 0.03
C ASP A 606 18.64 16.10 0.98
N LYS A 607 17.65 16.87 0.52
CA LYS A 607 16.42 17.12 1.29
C LYS A 607 15.65 15.81 1.50
N LEU A 608 15.46 14.99 0.46
CA LEU A 608 14.88 13.65 0.58
C LEU A 608 15.68 12.78 1.57
N ARG A 609 17.00 12.68 1.38
CA ARG A 609 17.90 11.85 2.19
C ARG A 609 17.78 12.16 3.67
N ARG A 610 17.84 13.44 4.05
CA ARG A 610 17.73 13.86 5.46
C ARG A 610 16.39 13.42 6.05
N THR A 611 15.30 13.54 5.30
CA THR A 611 13.95 13.23 5.79
C THR A 611 13.71 11.74 5.90
N LEU A 612 14.04 10.97 4.86
CA LEU A 612 13.83 9.52 4.84
C LEU A 612 14.65 8.79 5.92
N ARG A 613 15.84 9.31 6.27
CA ARG A 613 16.65 8.76 7.38
C ARG A 613 15.95 8.79 8.74
N LEU A 614 14.95 9.65 8.94
CA LEU A 614 14.20 9.72 10.20
C LEU A 614 13.36 8.46 10.44
N GLY A 615 12.86 7.83 9.37
CA GLY A 615 11.81 6.81 9.46
C GLY A 615 10.68 7.25 10.40
N ARG A 616 10.25 6.35 11.29
CA ARG A 616 9.24 6.65 12.30
C ARG A 616 9.83 7.13 13.63
N SER A 617 11.09 7.57 13.67
CA SER A 617 11.75 7.97 14.92
C SER A 617 11.29 9.32 15.50
N LYS A 618 10.59 10.11 14.70
CA LYS A 618 9.96 11.39 15.07
C LYS A 618 8.46 11.36 14.75
N PRO A 619 7.63 12.23 15.36
CA PRO A 619 6.29 12.51 14.88
C PRO A 619 6.33 12.93 13.40
N TRP A 620 5.35 12.49 12.62
CA TRP A 620 5.33 12.79 11.18
C TRP A 620 5.29 14.30 10.83
N PRO A 621 4.70 15.21 11.63
CA PRO A 621 4.76 16.64 11.33
C PRO A 621 6.20 17.19 11.29
N ASP A 622 7.11 16.61 12.09
CA ASP A 622 8.52 17.02 12.09
C ASP A 622 9.22 16.57 10.79
N ALA A 623 8.90 15.36 10.31
CA ALA A 623 9.40 14.87 9.02
C ALA A 623 8.84 15.69 7.85
N LEU A 624 7.56 16.08 7.93
CA LEU A 624 6.93 16.96 6.94
C LEU A 624 7.63 18.32 6.88
N GLN A 625 7.86 18.91 8.05
CA GLN A 625 8.51 20.22 8.14
C GLN A 625 9.91 20.20 7.57
N GLN A 626 10.64 19.11 7.78
CA GLN A 626 11.99 18.97 7.23
C GLN A 626 12.01 18.89 5.70
N LEU A 627 10.97 18.33 5.08
CA LEU A 627 10.87 18.17 3.63
C LEU A 627 10.19 19.37 2.95
N THR A 628 9.18 19.97 3.57
CA THR A 628 8.30 20.95 2.91
C THR A 628 8.26 22.30 3.62
N GLY A 629 8.94 22.45 4.76
CA GLY A 629 8.86 23.65 5.61
C GLY A 629 7.55 23.77 6.42
N ARG A 630 6.58 22.86 6.23
CA ARG A 630 5.25 22.89 6.89
C ARG A 630 5.05 21.69 7.80
N ARG A 631 4.28 21.87 8.88
CA ARG A 631 3.94 20.79 9.83
C ARG A 631 2.61 20.12 9.51
N ASP A 632 1.79 20.74 8.67
CA ASP A 632 0.46 20.31 8.30
C ASP A 632 0.40 19.81 6.86
N ILE A 633 -0.52 18.87 6.61
CA ILE A 633 -0.86 18.41 5.27
C ILE A 633 -1.76 19.47 4.64
N SER A 634 -1.56 19.76 3.35
CA SER A 634 -2.39 20.70 2.60
C SER A 634 -2.64 20.21 1.17
N ALA A 635 -3.80 20.57 0.61
CA ALA A 635 -4.11 20.37 -0.81
C ALA A 635 -3.60 21.50 -1.71
N ASP A 636 -2.97 22.55 -1.17
CA ASP A 636 -2.50 23.72 -1.94
C ASP A 636 -1.62 23.33 -3.15
N ALA A 637 -0.67 22.41 -2.93
CA ALA A 637 0.23 21.96 -3.99
C ALA A 637 -0.48 21.12 -5.06
N LEU A 638 -1.51 20.36 -4.67
CA LEU A 638 -2.38 19.65 -5.62
C LEU A 638 -3.15 20.66 -6.47
N MET A 639 -3.74 21.68 -5.85
CA MET A 639 -4.49 22.73 -6.54
C MET A 639 -3.60 23.50 -7.52
N GLU A 640 -2.38 23.83 -7.12
CA GLU A 640 -1.39 24.49 -7.98
C GLU A 640 -0.98 23.62 -9.18
N TYR A 641 -0.72 22.33 -8.96
CA TYR A 641 -0.38 21.38 -10.01
C TYR A 641 -1.48 21.30 -11.09
N PHE A 642 -2.75 21.24 -10.67
CA PHE A 642 -3.89 21.13 -11.56
C PHE A 642 -4.47 22.48 -12.02
N GLN A 643 -3.86 23.61 -11.66
CA GLN A 643 -4.41 24.94 -11.96
C GLN A 643 -4.72 25.16 -13.46
N PRO A 644 -3.86 24.77 -14.42
CA PRO A 644 -4.17 24.94 -15.85
C PRO A 644 -5.43 24.19 -16.28
N LEU A 645 -5.60 22.94 -15.83
CA LEU A 645 -6.81 22.15 -16.08
C LEU A 645 -8.03 22.76 -15.40
N ASN A 646 -7.89 23.21 -14.15
CA ASN A 646 -9.00 23.80 -13.40
C ASN A 646 -9.57 25.04 -14.10
N ASN A 647 -8.68 25.90 -14.63
CA ASN A 647 -9.09 27.07 -15.42
C ASN A 647 -9.87 26.65 -16.65
N TRP A 648 -9.32 25.70 -17.42
CA TRP A 648 -9.99 25.18 -18.62
C TRP A 648 -11.37 24.56 -18.31
N LEU A 649 -11.48 23.75 -17.24
CA LEU A 649 -12.74 23.14 -16.83
C LEU A 649 -13.79 24.19 -16.46
N LYS A 650 -13.40 25.26 -15.75
CA LYS A 650 -14.31 26.37 -15.41
C LYS A 650 -14.83 27.06 -16.66
N ASP A 651 -13.95 27.38 -17.60
CA ASP A 651 -14.32 28.05 -18.85
C ASP A 651 -15.23 27.16 -19.70
N TYR A 652 -14.90 25.87 -19.83
CA TYR A 652 -15.74 24.90 -20.53
C TYR A 652 -17.13 24.79 -19.89
N ASN A 653 -17.18 24.57 -18.57
CA ASN A 653 -18.44 24.36 -17.88
C ASN A 653 -19.33 25.61 -17.94
N ALA A 654 -18.76 26.80 -17.79
CA ALA A 654 -19.47 28.06 -17.92
C ALA A 654 -20.01 28.26 -19.35
N LYS A 655 -19.16 28.08 -20.37
CA LYS A 655 -19.54 28.25 -21.78
C LYS A 655 -20.65 27.30 -22.23
N ASN A 656 -20.68 26.09 -21.68
CA ASN A 656 -21.66 25.06 -22.03
C ASN A 656 -22.85 25.00 -21.06
N GLY A 657 -22.97 25.94 -20.11
CA GLY A 657 -24.06 25.97 -19.14
C GLY A 657 -24.13 24.71 -18.26
N VAL A 658 -22.99 24.07 -18.00
CA VAL A 658 -22.92 22.83 -17.22
C VAL A 658 -23.09 23.15 -15.74
N PRO A 659 -24.10 22.58 -15.05
CA PRO A 659 -24.24 22.77 -13.61
C PRO A 659 -23.05 22.17 -12.87
N VAL A 660 -22.42 22.96 -11.99
CA VAL A 660 -21.30 22.52 -11.15
C VAL A 660 -21.82 22.09 -9.77
N GLY A 661 -21.32 20.96 -9.27
CA GLY A 661 -21.86 20.31 -8.07
C GLY A 661 -23.07 19.41 -8.38
N TRP A 662 -23.70 18.86 -7.35
CA TRP A 662 -24.81 17.90 -7.49
C TRP A 662 -25.79 18.02 -6.32
N THR A 663 -27.04 17.66 -6.58
CA THR A 663 -28.06 17.52 -5.53
C THR A 663 -28.02 16.11 -4.94
N VAL A 664 -27.94 16.03 -3.61
CA VAL A 664 -28.07 14.76 -2.89
C VAL A 664 -29.56 14.52 -2.61
N PRO A 665 -30.15 13.39 -3.05
CA PRO A 665 -31.55 13.09 -2.77
C PRO A 665 -31.79 12.86 -1.28
N ALA A 666 -33.01 13.09 -0.81
CA ALA A 666 -33.40 12.85 0.58
C ALA A 666 -33.16 11.39 1.00
N ASN A 667 -33.43 10.45 0.09
CA ASN A 667 -33.01 9.06 0.23
C ASN A 667 -31.75 8.79 -0.63
N PRO A 668 -30.54 8.70 -0.03
CA PRO A 668 -29.31 8.48 -0.79
C PRO A 668 -29.22 7.07 -1.43
N MET A 669 -30.11 6.14 -1.05
CA MET A 669 -30.19 4.80 -1.64
C MET A 669 -31.10 4.75 -2.86
N GLN A 670 -31.78 5.84 -3.22
CA GLN A 670 -32.57 5.91 -4.45
C GLN A 670 -31.66 5.82 -5.68
N SER A 671 -32.16 5.16 -6.73
CA SER A 671 -31.47 5.09 -8.02
C SER A 671 -31.09 6.47 -8.55
N ALA A 672 -29.82 6.62 -8.94
CA ALA A 672 -29.31 7.75 -9.72
C ALA A 672 -29.57 7.57 -11.24
N SER A 673 -29.98 6.38 -11.66
CA SER A 673 -30.50 6.12 -13.01
C SER A 673 -31.99 6.44 -13.06
N ASN A 674 -32.44 6.99 -14.19
CA ASN A 674 -33.85 7.25 -14.47
C ASN A 674 -34.66 5.97 -14.68
#